data_AF-A0A2N2JNN8-F1
#
_entry.id   AF-A0A2N2JNN8-F1
#
_cell.length_a   1.000
_cell.length_b   1.000
_cell.length_c   1.000
_cell.angle_alpha   90.00
_cell.angle_beta   90.00
_cell.angle_gamma   90.00
#
_symmetry.space_group_name_H-M   'P 1'
#
loop_
_entity.id
_entity.type
_entity.pdbx_description
1 polymer ?
#
loop_
_entity_poly.entity_id
_entity_poly.type
_entity_poly.pdbx_seq_one_letter_code
_entity_poly.pdbx_strand_id
1 'polypeptide(L)'
;MGGSLPSRLRSHGPIATLSASAPHPPRGKSMRALRPIALCALLALPVGSGACGNDTCKTNDDCPAGKICRVGLCARDPGLTDTLVTGDADALFDVTLNCDPAGATDLVMNEILADPPSGADVNGDGTASTTDDEFVELVNVSNRDVALTNVTIKVNDKTVVAGAFCLPPNAARVVFHTDGLPALTNGGASVSLLVDGLTVQTHTYGSEGGSDQSLTLAVQLDPTSSWVKHKEISTAPYSAGTCANGNAFPDCAGSPPVEGDADVSDSEIVAACSTLPVAGDLVINEILADPGAVNDANQDGTFDGSQDEFVEIVNVSASTLLLSGVTISEGGGKKFTFPAGTCLEAGRSAVMFGTYAGGGDFGGALAFGYNGTFGLNNGGDTVVVKDGAGTTIDSVTYGGDADSDQSVTRAVDGDIASVFVKHTLAAGSGGTRMSPGRCQSGKAFPDCGEPPVEGTGDVVEDTSGDAVTPTDTTATDTATADEVGPTCGPAAGVGDLVLNEVGLNPNGLDWNQDGTPNNTQDEFVEVVSTAAGAIQLAGVKIQDKSGGAFTFPNLCLEAGNAVLVFGGGGTLFSVSALPAGNAAPQKGAPSLNNTDESLTLLDAGGATLDSFPQRNATAGVTWVRDPETTGSFVLHNAATTAGGAVASPGLCANGNAFPSCQ
;
A
#
# COMPACT_ATOMS: atom_id res chain seq x y z
N MET A 1 77.17 -12.06 26.92
CA MET A 1 76.37 -12.93 26.03
C MET A 1 75.02 -13.17 26.71
N GLY A 2 73.95 -13.42 25.93
CA GLY A 2 72.55 -13.21 26.34
C GLY A 2 71.98 -14.09 27.46
N GLY A 3 70.70 -13.85 27.79
CA GLY A 3 69.90 -14.79 28.61
C GLY A 3 68.75 -14.19 29.43
N SER A 4 67.56 -14.07 28.82
CA SER A 4 66.21 -14.28 29.38
C SER A 4 65.70 -13.62 30.69
N LEU A 5 64.50 -13.03 30.55
CA LEU A 5 63.37 -12.86 31.51
C LEU A 5 62.84 -14.22 32.07
N PRO A 6 61.78 -14.33 32.93
CA PRO A 6 60.80 -13.31 33.39
C PRO A 6 60.28 -13.35 34.87
N SER A 7 59.46 -12.35 35.22
CA SER A 7 58.11 -12.47 35.87
C SER A 7 57.83 -12.11 37.36
N ARG A 8 56.64 -11.50 37.55
CA ARG A 8 55.70 -11.42 38.71
C ARG A 8 56.10 -10.72 40.03
N LEU A 9 55.21 -9.82 40.50
CA LEU A 9 54.92 -9.54 41.92
C LEU A 9 53.54 -8.87 42.10
N ARG A 10 52.98 -8.89 43.32
CA ARG A 10 51.67 -8.31 43.73
C ARG A 10 51.80 -7.51 45.04
N SER A 11 51.13 -6.36 45.14
CA SER A 11 50.59 -5.72 46.38
C SER A 11 49.78 -4.46 45.97
N HIS A 12 48.70 -3.95 46.58
CA HIS A 12 48.08 -3.99 47.93
C HIS A 12 48.72 -3.08 49.01
N GLY A 13 48.01 -2.02 49.42
CA GLY A 13 48.32 -1.17 50.60
C GLY A 13 47.73 0.26 50.54
N PRO A 14 46.70 0.63 51.35
CA PRO A 14 46.07 1.97 51.39
C PRO A 14 46.38 2.73 52.73
N ILE A 15 45.40 3.50 53.29
CA ILE A 15 45.41 4.38 54.50
C ILE A 15 45.72 5.85 54.11
N ALA A 16 45.04 6.94 54.52
CA ALA A 16 44.02 7.33 55.56
C ALA A 16 43.28 8.63 55.06
N THR A 17 42.34 9.41 55.67
CA THR A 17 41.32 9.53 56.78
C THR A 17 40.72 10.98 56.65
N LEU A 18 39.67 11.56 57.27
CA LEU A 18 38.52 11.36 58.21
C LEU A 18 37.66 12.68 58.13
N SER A 19 36.50 12.99 58.76
CA SER A 19 35.56 12.37 59.73
C SER A 19 34.14 13.01 59.69
N ALA A 20 33.10 12.22 59.39
CA ALA A 20 31.77 12.10 60.04
C ALA A 20 30.82 13.28 60.45
N SER A 21 29.51 12.96 60.36
CA SER A 21 28.32 13.43 61.14
C SER A 21 27.24 14.24 60.39
N ALA A 22 25.98 13.81 60.54
CA ALA A 22 24.73 14.50 60.15
C ALA A 22 24.03 15.13 61.38
N PRO A 23 22.86 15.80 61.27
CA PRO A 23 21.55 15.11 61.28
C PRO A 23 20.46 15.72 60.33
N HIS A 24 19.17 15.46 60.58
CA HIS A 24 18.03 15.55 59.62
C HIS A 24 16.95 16.65 59.96
N PRO A 25 15.86 16.86 59.17
CA PRO A 25 15.17 18.17 58.95
C PRO A 25 13.82 18.38 59.69
N PRO A 26 13.11 19.50 59.40
CA PRO A 26 11.66 19.39 59.10
C PRO A 26 11.00 20.42 58.12
N ARG A 27 9.97 19.96 57.37
CA ARG A 27 8.68 20.62 56.98
C ARG A 27 8.61 21.97 56.22
N GLY A 28 8.23 21.93 54.93
CA GLY A 28 6.82 22.13 54.46
C GLY A 28 6.20 23.52 54.14
N LYS A 29 5.61 23.61 52.93
CA LYS A 29 4.51 24.49 52.41
C LYS A 29 4.77 25.92 51.81
N SER A 30 4.47 26.01 50.51
CA SER A 30 3.66 27.04 49.79
C SER A 30 4.12 28.50 49.64
N MET A 31 4.29 28.96 48.38
CA MET A 31 3.38 29.95 47.74
C MET A 31 3.61 30.10 46.22
N ARG A 32 2.54 30.41 45.46
CA ARG A 32 2.60 30.89 44.06
C ARG A 32 2.96 32.38 44.01
N ALA A 33 3.65 32.82 42.95
CA ALA A 33 3.70 34.23 42.54
C ALA A 33 3.82 34.34 41.01
N LEU A 34 2.97 35.16 40.38
CA LEU A 34 3.08 35.48 38.95
C LEU A 34 4.19 36.51 38.70
N ARG A 35 4.71 36.58 37.46
CA ARG A 35 5.39 37.78 36.94
C ARG A 35 4.87 38.15 35.54
N PRO A 36 4.87 39.44 35.17
CA PRO A 36 4.15 39.94 34.00
C PRO A 36 5.02 40.10 32.74
N ILE A 37 4.33 40.38 31.64
CA ILE A 37 4.82 40.73 30.30
C ILE A 37 5.88 41.83 30.34
N ALA A 38 6.92 41.69 29.52
CA ALA A 38 7.83 42.77 29.13
C ALA A 38 7.64 43.09 27.63
N LEU A 39 7.29 44.34 27.34
CA LEU A 39 7.06 44.83 25.98
C LEU A 39 8.40 45.18 25.29
N CYS A 40 8.58 44.76 24.04
CA CYS A 40 9.59 45.33 23.14
C CYS A 40 8.94 45.62 21.77
N ALA A 41 9.40 46.67 21.09
CA ALA A 41 8.65 47.31 20.01
C ALA A 41 9.29 47.16 18.61
N LEU A 42 8.48 47.47 17.60
CA LEU A 42 8.71 47.33 16.16
C LEU A 42 10.10 47.79 15.67
N LEU A 43 10.71 46.95 14.83
CA LEU A 43 11.29 47.33 13.53
C LEU A 43 10.98 46.21 12.53
N ALA A 44 10.92 46.51 11.23
CA ALA A 44 10.03 45.79 10.31
C ALA A 44 10.69 45.12 9.10
N LEU A 45 10.19 43.91 8.79
CA LEU A 45 10.26 43.19 7.49
C LEU A 45 11.66 42.69 7.06
N PRO A 46 11.75 41.62 6.22
CA PRO A 46 11.65 40.28 6.79
C PRO A 46 12.78 39.35 6.33
N VAL A 47 13.49 38.73 7.28
CA VAL A 47 14.46 37.65 6.99
C VAL A 47 14.10 36.43 7.83
N GLY A 48 13.31 35.53 7.24
CA GLY A 48 12.87 34.28 7.86
C GLY A 48 13.94 33.20 7.87
N SER A 49 15.08 33.46 8.51
CA SER A 49 16.18 32.49 8.66
C SER A 49 16.50 32.28 10.15
N GLY A 50 15.53 31.75 10.90
CA GLY A 50 15.76 31.21 12.24
C GLY A 50 16.40 29.83 12.10
N ALA A 51 17.68 29.70 12.45
CA ALA A 51 18.41 28.44 12.34
C ALA A 51 17.84 27.37 13.30
N CYS A 52 17.91 26.11 12.89
CA CYS A 52 17.41 24.96 13.65
C CYS A 52 18.01 24.91 15.06
N GLY A 53 17.17 24.78 16.08
CA GLY A 53 17.60 24.21 17.36
C GLY A 53 17.79 22.71 17.16
N ASN A 54 18.93 22.17 17.61
CA ASN A 54 19.26 20.76 17.47
C ASN A 54 18.12 19.89 18.04
N ASP A 55 17.53 18.97 17.28
CA ASP A 55 16.41 18.12 17.74
C ASP A 55 16.80 17.12 18.87
N THR A 56 18.03 17.14 19.39
CA THR A 56 18.50 16.19 20.41
C THR A 56 18.20 16.63 21.85
N CYS A 57 17.70 15.69 22.65
CA CYS A 57 17.15 15.90 24.00
C CYS A 57 17.61 14.82 24.99
N LYS A 58 17.26 14.98 26.29
CA LYS A 58 17.43 13.95 27.33
C LYS A 58 16.20 13.77 28.21
N THR A 59 15.35 14.79 28.27
CA THR A 59 14.12 14.89 29.05
C THR A 59 13.09 15.69 28.25
N ASN A 60 11.80 15.58 28.58
CA ASN A 60 10.75 16.32 27.86
C ASN A 60 10.90 17.84 28.00
N ASP A 61 11.48 18.33 29.10
CA ASP A 61 11.75 19.75 29.33
C ASP A 61 12.85 20.32 28.39
N ASP A 62 13.63 19.47 27.72
CA ASP A 62 14.58 19.89 26.68
C ASP A 62 13.90 20.19 25.32
N CYS A 63 12.64 19.79 25.13
CA CYS A 63 11.96 19.85 23.84
C CYS A 63 11.04 21.07 23.65
N PRO A 64 10.78 21.51 22.40
CA PRO A 64 9.79 22.54 22.12
C PRO A 64 8.38 22.14 22.56
N ALA A 65 7.53 23.11 22.91
CA ALA A 65 6.13 22.86 23.27
C ALA A 65 5.38 22.10 22.16
N GLY A 66 4.66 21.03 22.52
CA GLY A 66 4.05 20.10 21.56
C GLY A 66 4.92 18.90 21.17
N LYS A 67 6.16 18.82 21.66
CA LYS A 67 7.09 17.69 21.49
C LYS A 67 7.52 17.12 22.85
N ILE A 68 7.85 15.83 22.87
CA ILE A 68 8.45 15.09 24.00
C ILE A 68 9.76 14.41 23.54
N CYS A 69 10.60 14.02 24.49
CA CYS A 69 11.86 13.37 24.19
C CYS A 69 11.67 11.85 24.05
N ARG A 70 11.97 11.31 22.86
CA ARG A 70 11.98 9.86 22.57
C ARG A 70 13.32 9.49 21.93
N VAL A 71 14.00 8.49 22.50
CA VAL A 71 15.31 7.97 22.02
C VAL A 71 16.34 9.09 21.76
N GLY A 72 16.32 10.14 22.60
CA GLY A 72 17.22 11.29 22.46
C GLY A 72 16.87 12.30 21.37
N LEU A 73 15.70 12.20 20.73
CA LEU A 73 15.16 13.16 19.75
C LEU A 73 13.79 13.72 20.18
N CYS A 74 13.49 14.96 19.82
CA CYS A 74 12.21 15.61 20.11
C CYS A 74 11.13 15.21 19.09
N ALA A 75 10.31 14.22 19.42
CA ALA A 75 9.16 13.75 18.63
C ALA A 75 7.87 14.50 19.04
N ARG A 76 6.84 14.54 18.17
CA ARG A 76 5.51 15.10 18.54
C ARG A 76 4.91 14.27 19.67
N ASP A 77 4.27 14.90 20.64
CA ASP A 77 3.61 14.19 21.75
C ASP A 77 2.32 13.50 21.25
N PRO A 78 2.21 12.15 21.33
CA PRO A 78 0.98 11.45 20.96
C PRO A 78 -0.22 11.81 21.87
N GLY A 79 0.04 12.34 23.07
CA GLY A 79 -0.99 12.77 24.02
C GLY A 79 -1.52 14.18 23.80
N LEU A 80 -1.03 14.94 22.82
CA LEU A 80 -1.47 16.31 22.53
C LEU A 80 -2.23 16.40 21.20
N THR A 81 -3.56 16.28 21.30
CA THR A 81 -4.47 16.66 20.22
C THR A 81 -4.37 18.15 19.92
N ASP A 82 -4.36 18.50 18.63
CA ASP A 82 -4.18 19.87 18.20
C ASP A 82 -5.51 20.63 18.20
N THR A 83 -5.87 21.23 19.34
CA THR A 83 -6.63 22.49 19.34
C THR A 83 -6.56 23.21 20.69
N LEU A 84 -5.97 24.41 20.70
CA LEU A 84 -6.02 25.31 21.86
C LEU A 84 -7.32 26.13 21.87
N VAL A 85 -8.46 25.48 22.11
CA VAL A 85 -9.76 26.16 22.29
C VAL A 85 -10.07 26.32 23.77
N THR A 86 -10.07 27.56 24.25
CA THR A 86 -10.43 27.88 25.64
C THR A 86 -11.94 28.05 25.79
N GLY A 87 -12.67 27.04 26.28
CA GLY A 87 -14.09 27.17 26.60
C GLY A 87 -14.73 25.91 27.20
N ASP A 88 -15.05 26.00 28.50
CA ASP A 88 -15.91 25.12 29.31
C ASP A 88 -15.62 23.59 29.37
N ALA A 89 -15.87 23.00 30.55
CA ALA A 89 -15.25 21.75 30.98
C ALA A 89 -16.21 20.54 31.03
N ASP A 90 -17.14 20.45 30.08
CA ASP A 90 -18.22 19.43 30.04
C ASP A 90 -18.26 18.60 28.71
N ALA A 91 -17.25 18.72 27.85
CA ALA A 91 -17.22 18.11 26.51
C ALA A 91 -16.07 17.08 26.30
N LEU A 92 -15.88 16.17 27.26
CA LEU A 92 -14.79 15.17 27.25
C LEU A 92 -15.30 13.71 27.08
N PHE A 93 -16.18 13.46 26.12
CA PHE A 93 -16.55 12.09 25.69
C PHE A 93 -17.06 12.05 24.23
N ASP A 94 -16.16 12.14 23.26
CA ASP A 94 -16.09 11.18 22.14
C ASP A 94 -14.70 11.29 21.47
N VAL A 95 -14.07 10.14 21.21
CA VAL A 95 -12.89 10.01 20.34
C VAL A 95 -13.15 8.80 19.48
N THR A 96 -13.81 9.05 18.35
CA THR A 96 -14.30 8.00 17.46
C THR A 96 -13.11 7.33 16.76
N LEU A 97 -12.79 6.11 17.18
CA LEU A 97 -11.86 5.24 16.45
C LEU A 97 -12.50 4.82 15.12
N ASN A 98 -11.70 4.74 14.05
CA ASN A 98 -12.19 4.41 12.70
C ASN A 98 -12.30 2.89 12.48
N CYS A 99 -12.71 2.15 13.50
CA CYS A 99 -12.89 0.70 13.50
C CYS A 99 -13.99 0.30 14.49
N ASP A 100 -14.78 -0.71 14.15
CA ASP A 100 -15.89 -1.17 14.98
C ASP A 100 -15.40 -1.85 16.28
N PRO A 101 -16.12 -1.72 17.42
CA PRO A 101 -15.82 -2.42 18.67
C PRO A 101 -15.59 -3.92 18.48
N ALA A 102 -14.74 -4.52 19.31
CA ALA A 102 -14.53 -5.97 19.27
C ALA A 102 -15.85 -6.70 19.55
N GLY A 103 -16.15 -7.74 18.76
CA GLY A 103 -17.25 -8.68 18.99
C GLY A 103 -16.82 -9.86 19.85
N ALA A 104 -17.79 -10.64 20.33
CA ALA A 104 -17.55 -11.73 21.28
C ALA A 104 -16.75 -12.92 20.72
N THR A 105 -16.53 -12.96 19.41
CA THR A 105 -15.83 -14.02 18.65
C THR A 105 -14.48 -13.58 18.09
N ASP A 106 -14.17 -12.29 18.15
CA ASP A 106 -13.17 -11.70 17.25
C ASP A 106 -11.75 -11.78 17.82
N LEU A 107 -11.64 -12.03 19.13
CA LEU A 107 -10.37 -12.08 19.86
C LEU A 107 -10.20 -13.42 20.59
N VAL A 108 -9.02 -14.00 20.47
CA VAL A 108 -8.60 -15.22 21.19
C VAL A 108 -7.41 -14.90 22.08
N MET A 109 -7.51 -15.21 23.37
CA MET A 109 -6.38 -15.23 24.27
C MET A 109 -5.55 -16.49 23.97
N ASN A 110 -4.35 -16.30 23.42
CA ASN A 110 -3.57 -17.38 22.79
C ASN A 110 -2.36 -17.82 23.63
N GLU A 111 -1.72 -16.90 24.36
CA GLU A 111 -0.54 -17.17 25.19
C GLU A 111 -0.56 -16.37 26.51
N ILE A 112 -0.02 -16.96 27.59
CA ILE A 112 0.12 -16.34 28.91
C ILE A 112 1.51 -16.70 29.48
N LEU A 113 2.36 -15.71 29.75
CA LEU A 113 3.66 -15.90 30.42
C LEU A 113 3.59 -15.40 31.87
N ALA A 114 3.48 -16.34 32.81
CA ALA A 114 3.36 -16.06 34.25
C ALA A 114 4.67 -16.29 35.05
N ASP A 115 5.76 -16.64 34.36
CA ASP A 115 7.09 -16.88 34.94
C ASP A 115 8.15 -16.73 33.82
N PRO A 116 8.58 -15.49 33.52
CA PRO A 116 9.60 -15.21 32.52
C PRO A 116 10.89 -15.97 32.79
N PRO A 117 11.49 -16.67 31.80
CA PRO A 117 12.69 -17.48 32.03
C PRO A 117 13.83 -16.66 32.64
N SER A 118 14.54 -17.21 33.62
CA SER A 118 15.60 -16.51 34.37
C SER A 118 16.60 -15.73 33.48
N GLY A 119 16.41 -14.41 33.36
CA GLY A 119 17.29 -13.50 32.60
C GLY A 119 16.87 -13.27 31.13
N ALA A 120 15.68 -13.72 30.73
CA ALA A 120 15.01 -13.26 29.52
C ALA A 120 14.46 -11.84 29.74
N ASP A 121 14.61 -11.01 28.72
CA ASP A 121 13.96 -9.73 28.52
C ASP A 121 12.97 -9.98 27.37
N VAL A 122 11.68 -9.88 27.67
CA VAL A 122 10.56 -10.32 26.83
C VAL A 122 9.74 -9.11 26.34
N ASN A 123 9.69 -8.05 27.15
CA ASN A 123 9.07 -6.79 26.77
C ASN A 123 10.00 -5.88 25.91
N GLY A 124 11.32 -6.15 25.92
CA GLY A 124 12.31 -5.45 25.11
C GLY A 124 12.84 -4.14 25.69
N ASP A 125 12.58 -3.82 26.97
CA ASP A 125 12.98 -2.55 27.59
C ASP A 125 14.48 -2.47 27.96
N GLY A 126 15.19 -3.61 27.90
CA GLY A 126 16.59 -3.75 28.30
C GLY A 126 16.77 -4.35 29.71
N THR A 127 15.70 -4.70 30.42
CA THR A 127 15.71 -5.05 31.85
C THR A 127 14.91 -6.31 32.18
N ALA A 128 15.49 -7.49 31.89
CA ALA A 128 14.97 -8.79 32.32
C ALA A 128 14.42 -8.78 33.78
N SER A 129 13.10 -8.91 33.92
CA SER A 129 12.33 -8.70 35.14
C SER A 129 11.29 -9.80 35.33
N THR A 130 11.31 -10.47 36.50
CA THR A 130 10.36 -11.54 36.84
C THR A 130 8.94 -11.04 37.15
N THR A 131 8.55 -9.87 36.63
CA THR A 131 7.21 -9.29 36.72
C THR A 131 6.94 -8.35 35.53
N ASP A 132 7.90 -7.51 35.12
CA ASP A 132 7.68 -6.58 34.01
C ASP A 132 7.65 -7.26 32.62
N ASP A 133 8.18 -8.49 32.54
CA ASP A 133 8.10 -9.40 31.38
C ASP A 133 6.92 -10.38 31.42
N GLU A 134 6.07 -10.34 32.45
CA GLU A 134 4.82 -11.10 32.48
C GLU A 134 3.83 -10.55 31.45
N PHE A 135 3.18 -11.43 30.67
CA PHE A 135 2.22 -11.00 29.65
C PHE A 135 1.00 -11.91 29.48
N VAL A 136 -0.04 -11.33 28.86
CA VAL A 136 -1.16 -12.02 28.24
C VAL A 136 -1.26 -11.57 26.78
N GLU A 137 -1.33 -12.51 25.86
CA GLU A 137 -1.48 -12.28 24.42
C GLU A 137 -2.94 -12.47 23.97
N LEU A 138 -3.47 -11.48 23.27
CA LEU A 138 -4.73 -11.55 22.54
C LEU A 138 -4.45 -11.47 21.03
N VAL A 139 -5.02 -12.35 20.22
CA VAL A 139 -4.92 -12.31 18.76
C VAL A 139 -6.27 -12.01 18.15
N ASN A 140 -6.32 -11.13 17.15
CA ASN A 140 -7.52 -10.92 16.34
C ASN A 140 -7.68 -12.05 15.32
N VAL A 141 -8.72 -12.86 15.48
CA VAL A 141 -9.07 -13.98 14.58
C VAL A 141 -10.22 -13.64 13.64
N SER A 142 -10.74 -12.41 13.70
CA SER A 142 -11.70 -11.90 12.72
C SER A 142 -11.00 -11.32 11.50
N ASN A 143 -11.74 -11.19 10.39
CA ASN A 143 -11.28 -10.59 9.14
C ASN A 143 -11.45 -9.05 9.09
N ARG A 144 -11.59 -8.38 10.24
CA ARG A 144 -11.74 -6.92 10.34
C ARG A 144 -10.89 -6.32 11.46
N ASP A 145 -10.63 -5.02 11.37
CA ASP A 145 -10.11 -4.24 12.50
C ASP A 145 -11.11 -4.26 13.67
N VAL A 146 -10.60 -4.40 14.90
CA VAL A 146 -11.41 -4.34 16.13
C VAL A 146 -10.89 -3.29 17.10
N ALA A 147 -11.75 -2.39 17.56
CA ALA A 147 -11.39 -1.44 18.61
C ALA A 147 -11.28 -2.16 19.97
N LEU A 148 -10.12 -2.05 20.63
CA LEU A 148 -9.88 -2.68 21.94
C LEU A 148 -10.47 -1.91 23.13
N THR A 149 -11.17 -0.80 22.90
CA THR A 149 -11.74 0.08 23.93
C THR A 149 -12.83 -0.57 24.78
N ASN A 150 -13.54 -1.58 24.24
CA ASN A 150 -14.51 -2.39 24.99
C ASN A 150 -13.91 -3.72 25.52
N VAL A 151 -12.61 -3.93 25.34
CA VAL A 151 -11.91 -5.18 25.67
C VAL A 151 -11.13 -5.03 26.97
N THR A 152 -11.35 -5.94 27.92
CA THR A 152 -10.63 -5.97 29.20
C THR A 152 -10.06 -7.35 29.50
N ILE A 153 -8.84 -7.38 30.04
CA ILE A 153 -8.21 -8.59 30.58
C ILE A 153 -8.42 -8.56 32.09
N LYS A 154 -9.02 -9.62 32.62
CA LYS A 154 -9.26 -9.81 34.06
C LYS A 154 -8.31 -10.88 34.61
N VAL A 155 -7.43 -10.49 35.52
CA VAL A 155 -6.55 -11.39 36.28
C VAL A 155 -7.05 -11.45 37.73
N ASN A 156 -7.57 -12.61 38.12
CA ASN A 156 -8.26 -12.82 39.39
C ASN A 156 -9.37 -11.76 39.63
N ASP A 157 -9.23 -10.87 40.62
CA ASP A 157 -10.20 -9.79 40.90
C ASP A 157 -9.83 -8.42 40.28
N LYS A 158 -8.74 -8.34 39.52
CA LYS A 158 -8.25 -7.09 38.92
C LYS A 158 -8.47 -7.07 37.40
N THR A 159 -8.68 -5.90 36.83
CA THR A 159 -8.95 -5.70 35.39
C THR A 159 -8.08 -4.61 34.78
N VAL A 160 -7.59 -4.82 33.57
CA VAL A 160 -6.94 -3.82 32.71
C VAL A 160 -7.70 -3.73 31.38
N VAL A 161 -7.70 -2.56 30.72
CA VAL A 161 -8.21 -2.40 29.34
C VAL A 161 -7.11 -2.83 28.37
N ALA A 162 -7.42 -3.65 27.37
CA ALA A 162 -6.40 -4.22 26.48
C ALA A 162 -5.73 -3.17 25.58
N GLY A 163 -6.47 -2.13 25.19
CA GLY A 163 -5.95 -1.01 24.42
C GLY A 163 -6.99 0.09 24.18
N ALA A 164 -6.57 1.17 23.55
CA ALA A 164 -7.44 2.26 23.08
C ALA A 164 -7.16 2.56 21.59
N PHE A 165 -7.08 1.50 20.80
CA PHE A 165 -6.69 1.51 19.38
C PHE A 165 -7.36 0.35 18.63
N CYS A 166 -7.23 0.34 17.30
CA CYS A 166 -7.69 -0.73 16.42
C CYS A 166 -6.64 -1.85 16.32
N LEU A 167 -7.03 -3.10 16.53
CA LEU A 167 -6.18 -4.27 16.31
C LEU A 167 -6.54 -4.90 14.94
N PRO A 168 -5.63 -4.91 13.94
CA PRO A 168 -5.91 -5.49 12.62
C PRO A 168 -6.13 -7.01 12.63
N PRO A 169 -6.68 -7.60 11.55
CA PRO A 169 -6.78 -9.05 11.37
C PRO A 169 -5.44 -9.76 11.54
N ASN A 170 -5.43 -10.92 12.22
CA ASN A 170 -4.23 -11.70 12.55
C ASN A 170 -3.18 -10.98 13.42
N ALA A 171 -3.38 -9.72 13.80
CA ALA A 171 -2.46 -9.01 14.67
C ALA A 171 -2.63 -9.44 16.14
N ALA A 172 -1.52 -9.44 16.87
CA ALA A 172 -1.48 -9.75 18.30
C ALA A 172 -1.31 -8.49 19.16
N ARG A 173 -2.09 -8.39 20.24
CA ARG A 173 -1.89 -7.46 21.35
C ARG A 173 -1.36 -8.24 22.54
N VAL A 174 -0.03 -8.22 22.69
CA VAL A 174 0.66 -8.61 23.91
C VAL A 174 0.50 -7.48 24.94
N VAL A 175 -0.01 -7.80 26.13
CA VAL A 175 -0.22 -6.84 27.23
C VAL A 175 0.69 -7.22 28.39
N PHE A 176 1.66 -6.38 28.71
CA PHE A 176 2.66 -6.61 29.76
C PHE A 176 2.24 -6.01 31.11
N HIS A 177 2.95 -6.31 32.20
CA HIS A 177 2.76 -5.62 33.48
C HIS A 177 2.98 -4.10 33.37
N THR A 178 3.85 -3.67 32.45
CA THR A 178 4.11 -2.26 32.13
C THR A 178 2.94 -1.54 31.43
N ASP A 179 2.09 -2.27 30.69
CA ASP A 179 0.76 -1.79 30.22
C ASP A 179 -0.28 -1.68 31.36
N GLY A 180 0.06 -2.17 32.56
CA GLY A 180 -0.84 -2.28 33.69
C GLY A 180 -1.53 -3.64 33.83
N LEU A 181 -1.08 -4.69 33.13
CA LEU A 181 -1.53 -6.06 33.39
C LEU A 181 -1.38 -6.37 34.89
N PRO A 182 -2.42 -6.84 35.59
CA PRO A 182 -2.25 -7.18 36.99
C PRO A 182 -1.35 -8.42 37.12
N ALA A 183 -0.25 -8.28 37.88
CA ALA A 183 0.78 -9.31 38.02
C ALA A 183 0.19 -10.73 38.19
N LEU A 184 0.65 -11.60 37.31
CA LEU A 184 0.41 -13.02 37.28
C LEU A 184 1.16 -13.68 38.47
N THR A 185 0.92 -14.97 38.71
CA THR A 185 1.60 -15.67 39.80
C THR A 185 1.95 -17.11 39.45
N ASN A 186 3.22 -17.50 39.66
CA ASN A 186 3.79 -18.84 39.43
C ASN A 186 2.99 -19.98 40.10
N GLY A 187 2.26 -19.68 41.18
CA GLY A 187 1.43 -20.64 41.92
C GLY A 187 0.03 -20.86 41.34
N GLY A 188 -0.36 -20.11 40.30
CA GLY A 188 -1.64 -20.20 39.62
C GLY A 188 -2.49 -18.93 39.70
N ALA A 189 -3.19 -18.60 38.61
CA ALA A 189 -4.17 -17.51 38.54
C ALA A 189 -5.31 -17.87 37.57
N SER A 190 -6.40 -17.10 37.64
CA SER A 190 -7.47 -17.11 36.64
C SER A 190 -7.36 -15.87 35.75
N VAL A 191 -7.20 -16.06 34.45
CA VAL A 191 -7.12 -15.00 33.44
C VAL A 191 -8.33 -15.12 32.52
N SER A 192 -9.06 -14.03 32.32
CA SER A 192 -10.24 -13.99 31.47
C SER A 192 -10.20 -12.82 30.50
N LEU A 193 -10.55 -13.09 29.25
CA LEU A 193 -10.82 -12.09 28.23
C LEU A 193 -12.30 -11.70 28.31
N LEU A 194 -12.57 -10.40 28.41
CA LEU A 194 -13.91 -9.82 28.47
C LEU A 194 -14.10 -8.81 27.34
N VAL A 195 -15.23 -8.90 26.63
CA VAL A 195 -15.68 -7.97 25.58
C VAL A 195 -17.04 -7.41 26.01
N ASP A 196 -17.21 -6.09 26.01
CA ASP A 196 -18.38 -5.40 26.61
C ASP A 196 -18.65 -5.78 28.09
N GLY A 197 -17.63 -6.28 28.78
CA GLY A 197 -17.74 -6.83 30.14
C GLY A 197 -18.30 -8.26 30.22
N LEU A 198 -18.67 -8.89 29.10
CA LEU A 198 -18.98 -10.32 29.01
C LEU A 198 -17.69 -11.13 28.88
N THR A 199 -17.48 -12.13 29.73
CA THR A 199 -16.38 -13.09 29.57
C THR A 199 -16.59 -13.95 28.33
N VAL A 200 -15.66 -13.85 27.38
CA VAL A 200 -15.67 -14.65 26.13
C VAL A 200 -14.75 -15.86 26.21
N GLN A 201 -13.64 -15.75 26.95
CA GLN A 201 -12.70 -16.85 27.19
C GLN A 201 -12.09 -16.73 28.59
N THR A 202 -11.80 -17.87 29.22
CA THR A 202 -11.10 -17.94 30.52
C THR A 202 -10.13 -19.10 30.52
N HIS A 203 -8.90 -18.85 30.97
CA HIS A 203 -7.98 -19.89 31.40
C HIS A 203 -7.74 -19.78 32.91
N THR A 204 -7.52 -20.91 33.58
CA THR A 204 -7.13 -20.94 35.00
C THR A 204 -6.09 -22.01 35.18
N TYR A 205 -4.92 -21.58 35.64
CA TYR A 205 -3.74 -22.43 35.80
C TYR A 205 -3.31 -22.51 37.28
N GLY A 206 -2.57 -23.56 37.61
CA GLY A 206 -1.88 -23.78 38.89
C GLY A 206 -0.38 -23.55 38.78
N SER A 207 0.41 -24.44 39.39
CA SER A 207 1.88 -24.41 39.41
C SER A 207 2.55 -24.50 38.03
N GLU A 208 1.83 -24.91 37.00
CA GLU A 208 2.29 -25.01 35.62
C GLU A 208 2.68 -23.65 35.01
N GLY A 209 2.10 -22.54 35.49
CA GLY A 209 2.53 -21.20 35.10
C GLY A 209 3.88 -20.79 35.68
N GLY A 210 4.39 -21.48 36.70
CA GLY A 210 5.73 -21.31 37.28
C GLY A 210 6.73 -22.31 36.70
N SER A 211 7.12 -22.15 35.43
CA SER A 211 7.87 -23.19 34.70
C SER A 211 8.94 -22.68 33.72
N ASP A 212 9.47 -21.46 33.90
CA ASP A 212 10.40 -20.80 32.96
C ASP A 212 9.88 -20.88 31.50
N GLN A 213 8.57 -20.70 31.28
CA GLN A 213 7.88 -20.75 29.99
C GLN A 213 6.42 -20.29 30.13
N SER A 214 5.81 -19.94 29.01
CA SER A 214 4.39 -19.62 28.91
C SER A 214 3.49 -20.86 28.85
N LEU A 215 2.20 -20.61 29.03
CA LEU A 215 1.10 -21.50 28.67
C LEU A 215 0.48 -21.00 27.37
N THR A 216 0.09 -21.89 26.47
CA THR A 216 -0.56 -21.55 25.19
C THR A 216 -1.56 -22.64 24.79
N LEU A 217 -2.43 -22.34 23.83
CA LEU A 217 -3.41 -23.28 23.28
C LEU A 217 -2.69 -24.40 22.48
N ALA A 218 -3.08 -25.66 22.68
CA ALA A 218 -2.49 -26.81 22.00
C ALA A 218 -2.83 -26.85 20.49
N VAL A 219 -3.98 -26.29 20.12
CA VAL A 219 -4.30 -25.82 18.77
C VAL A 219 -4.47 -24.32 18.90
N GLN A 220 -3.45 -23.56 18.50
CA GLN A 220 -3.48 -22.10 18.60
C GLN A 220 -4.61 -21.49 17.75
N LEU A 221 -5.08 -20.32 18.18
CA LEU A 221 -6.25 -19.60 17.65
C LEU A 221 -7.62 -20.31 17.79
N ASP A 222 -7.70 -21.55 18.26
CA ASP A 222 -8.97 -22.17 18.68
C ASP A 222 -9.26 -21.84 20.17
N PRO A 223 -10.22 -20.95 20.49
CA PRO A 223 -10.51 -20.57 21.87
C PRO A 223 -11.08 -21.71 22.73
N THR A 224 -11.52 -22.81 22.10
CA THR A 224 -12.01 -24.02 22.78
C THR A 224 -10.91 -25.04 23.08
N SER A 225 -9.69 -24.81 22.56
CA SER A 225 -8.56 -25.73 22.69
C SER A 225 -8.05 -25.87 24.13
N SER A 226 -7.43 -27.01 24.41
CA SER A 226 -6.77 -27.27 25.70
C SER A 226 -5.47 -26.48 25.80
N TRP A 227 -5.24 -25.83 26.94
CA TRP A 227 -3.96 -25.16 27.23
C TRP A 227 -2.89 -26.19 27.62
N VAL A 228 -1.68 -25.97 27.11
CA VAL A 228 -0.45 -26.76 27.36
C VAL A 228 0.71 -25.81 27.69
N LYS A 229 1.82 -26.34 28.19
CA LYS A 229 3.04 -25.53 28.29
C LYS A 229 3.67 -25.35 26.92
N HIS A 230 4.27 -24.19 26.68
CA HIS A 230 4.83 -23.87 25.37
C HIS A 230 5.86 -24.91 24.86
N LYS A 231 6.74 -25.41 25.74
CA LYS A 231 7.75 -26.44 25.38
C LYS A 231 7.18 -27.85 25.14
N GLU A 232 5.86 -28.02 25.18
CA GLU A 232 5.20 -29.26 24.74
C GLU A 232 4.91 -29.27 23.24
N ILE A 233 4.77 -28.09 22.60
CA ILE A 233 4.49 -27.94 21.16
C ILE A 233 5.61 -27.21 20.38
N SER A 234 6.53 -26.54 21.06
CA SER A 234 7.68 -25.85 20.45
C SER A 234 8.99 -26.11 21.20
N THR A 235 10.11 -25.64 20.65
CA THR A 235 11.41 -25.59 21.34
C THR A 235 11.65 -24.26 22.08
N ALA A 236 10.87 -23.22 21.76
CA ALA A 236 10.91 -21.93 22.42
C ALA A 236 10.29 -21.97 23.85
N PRO A 237 10.61 -21.02 24.74
CA PRO A 237 9.93 -20.84 26.02
C PRO A 237 8.63 -20.04 25.96
N TYR A 238 8.44 -19.23 24.91
CA TYR A 238 7.29 -18.35 24.65
C TYR A 238 7.37 -17.89 23.18
N SER A 239 6.29 -17.33 22.63
CA SER A 239 6.27 -16.78 21.25
C SER A 239 5.59 -15.42 21.12
N ALA A 240 5.47 -14.62 22.18
CA ALA A 240 4.89 -13.27 22.22
C ALA A 240 4.88 -12.51 20.87
N GLY A 241 3.70 -12.34 20.28
CA GLY A 241 3.48 -11.70 18.98
C GLY A 241 3.41 -12.67 17.79
N THR A 242 3.67 -13.96 18.00
CA THR A 242 3.76 -15.00 16.96
C THR A 242 3.18 -16.34 17.42
N CYS A 243 2.91 -17.23 16.48
CA CYS A 243 2.59 -18.63 16.75
C CYS A 243 3.76 -19.34 17.46
N ALA A 244 3.46 -20.42 18.20
CA ALA A 244 4.46 -21.18 18.97
C ALA A 244 5.58 -21.79 18.11
N ASN A 245 5.30 -22.07 16.84
CA ASN A 245 6.29 -22.53 15.86
C ASN A 245 7.25 -21.42 15.38
N GLY A 246 7.02 -20.15 15.74
CA GLY A 246 7.77 -18.97 15.31
C GLY A 246 7.22 -18.27 14.06
N ASN A 247 6.09 -18.73 13.50
CA ASN A 247 5.47 -18.12 12.33
C ASN A 247 4.52 -16.98 12.74
N ALA A 248 4.25 -16.04 11.84
CA ALA A 248 3.17 -15.08 12.02
C ALA A 248 1.80 -15.78 12.08
N PHE A 249 0.87 -15.23 12.85
CA PHE A 249 -0.53 -15.66 12.81
C PHE A 249 -1.09 -15.47 11.39
N PRO A 250 -1.91 -16.41 10.86
CA PRO A 250 -2.51 -17.56 11.56
C PRO A 250 -1.83 -18.92 11.33
N ASP A 251 -0.62 -19.02 10.74
CA ASP A 251 0.04 -20.31 10.39
C ASP A 251 0.66 -21.03 11.61
N CYS A 252 -0.13 -21.26 12.66
CA CYS A 252 0.34 -21.88 13.88
C CYS A 252 0.43 -23.41 13.80
N ALA A 253 -0.17 -24.03 12.78
CA ALA A 253 -0.10 -25.47 12.55
C ALA A 253 1.28 -25.93 12.05
N GLY A 254 2.12 -25.01 11.54
CA GLY A 254 3.47 -25.33 11.03
C GLY A 254 3.41 -26.23 9.80
N SER A 255 2.67 -25.78 8.80
CA SER A 255 2.27 -26.50 7.58
C SER A 255 3.37 -27.42 6.98
N PRO A 256 3.30 -28.76 7.18
CA PRO A 256 4.20 -29.68 6.47
C PRO A 256 3.80 -29.78 4.98
N PRO A 257 4.76 -30.01 4.06
CA PRO A 257 4.44 -30.16 2.65
C PRO A 257 3.73 -31.51 2.41
N VAL A 258 2.41 -31.48 2.21
CA VAL A 258 1.58 -32.67 2.00
C VAL A 258 0.67 -32.49 0.79
N GLU A 259 0.63 -33.51 -0.06
CA GLU A 259 -0.23 -33.58 -1.24
C GLU A 259 -1.69 -33.91 -0.86
N GLY A 260 -2.65 -33.29 -1.55
CA GLY A 260 -3.94 -33.88 -1.95
C GLY A 260 -4.85 -34.58 -0.92
N ASP A 261 -5.93 -33.86 -0.56
CA ASP A 261 -7.32 -34.37 -0.39
C ASP A 261 -7.65 -35.41 0.71
N ALA A 262 -8.52 -35.02 1.66
CA ALA A 262 -9.76 -35.78 1.99
C ALA A 262 -10.65 -35.07 3.04
N ASP A 263 -11.85 -34.66 2.60
CA ASP A 263 -13.16 -34.75 3.28
C ASP A 263 -13.32 -34.29 4.76
N VAL A 264 -14.08 -33.19 4.98
CA VAL A 264 -15.45 -33.21 5.55
C VAL A 264 -16.11 -31.83 5.41
N SER A 265 -17.43 -31.80 5.20
CA SER A 265 -18.22 -30.60 4.87
C SER A 265 -18.67 -29.74 6.06
N ASP A 266 -18.61 -28.41 5.89
CA ASP A 266 -19.71 -27.51 6.29
C ASP A 266 -19.90 -26.42 5.22
N SER A 267 -21.10 -26.31 4.63
CA SER A 267 -21.19 -26.11 3.17
C SER A 267 -21.49 -24.70 2.65
N GLU A 268 -21.50 -23.67 3.50
CA GLU A 268 -21.79 -22.27 3.08
C GLU A 268 -20.75 -21.23 3.51
N ILE A 269 -19.68 -21.60 4.23
CA ILE A 269 -18.59 -20.68 4.63
C ILE A 269 -17.26 -20.97 3.92
N VAL A 270 -17.00 -22.22 3.51
CA VAL A 270 -15.75 -22.62 2.84
C VAL A 270 -15.66 -22.18 1.36
N ALA A 271 -16.77 -21.73 0.78
CA ALA A 271 -16.92 -21.55 -0.67
C ALA A 271 -16.05 -20.46 -1.33
N ALA A 272 -15.47 -19.53 -0.57
CA ALA A 272 -14.71 -18.39 -1.12
C ALA A 272 -13.23 -18.69 -1.36
N CYS A 273 -12.56 -19.44 -0.46
CA CYS A 273 -11.11 -19.64 -0.49
C CYS A 273 -10.72 -21.10 -0.81
N SER A 274 -11.26 -21.63 -1.90
CA SER A 274 -10.86 -22.92 -2.48
C SER A 274 -10.29 -22.81 -3.90
N THR A 275 -10.26 -21.61 -4.47
CA THR A 275 -9.81 -21.35 -5.84
C THR A 275 -8.28 -21.34 -5.88
N LEU A 276 -7.67 -22.34 -6.49
CA LEU A 276 -6.22 -22.35 -6.73
C LEU A 276 -5.88 -21.40 -7.89
N PRO A 277 -4.85 -20.55 -7.76
CA PRO A 277 -4.46 -19.60 -8.79
C PRO A 277 -3.87 -20.30 -10.02
N VAL A 278 -4.30 -19.87 -11.21
CA VAL A 278 -3.72 -20.22 -12.50
C VAL A 278 -2.94 -19.05 -13.11
N ALA A 279 -2.27 -19.27 -14.25
CA ALA A 279 -1.49 -18.23 -14.92
C ALA A 279 -2.34 -17.01 -15.31
N GLY A 280 -1.96 -15.84 -14.79
CA GLY A 280 -2.71 -14.60 -14.90
C GLY A 280 -3.50 -14.17 -13.66
N ASP A 281 -3.77 -15.06 -12.70
CA ASP A 281 -4.56 -14.73 -11.50
C ASP A 281 -3.78 -13.93 -10.44
N LEU A 282 -2.47 -14.21 -10.33
CA LEU A 282 -1.54 -13.48 -9.48
C LEU A 282 -0.52 -12.77 -10.35
N VAL A 283 -0.20 -11.53 -9.99
CA VAL A 283 0.67 -10.64 -10.76
C VAL A 283 1.75 -10.09 -9.83
N ILE A 284 3.03 -10.29 -10.15
CA ILE A 284 4.14 -9.68 -9.41
C ILE A 284 4.05 -8.17 -9.66
N ASN A 285 3.78 -7.36 -8.64
CA ASN A 285 3.50 -5.93 -8.82
C ASN A 285 4.73 -5.05 -8.60
N GLU A 286 5.43 -5.26 -7.48
CA GLU A 286 6.58 -4.46 -7.05
C GLU A 286 7.73 -5.36 -6.59
N ILE A 287 8.98 -4.97 -6.89
CA ILE A 287 10.20 -5.68 -6.50
C ILE A 287 11.23 -4.65 -6.01
N LEU A 288 11.67 -4.77 -4.74
CA LEU A 288 12.80 -4.02 -4.21
C LEU A 288 14.03 -4.92 -4.13
N ALA A 289 14.90 -4.84 -5.14
CA ALA A 289 16.20 -5.53 -5.15
C ALA A 289 17.34 -4.69 -4.57
N ASP A 290 17.18 -3.37 -4.47
CA ASP A 290 18.17 -2.45 -3.88
C ASP A 290 17.51 -1.47 -2.90
N PRO A 291 17.39 -1.87 -1.61
CA PRO A 291 17.02 -0.95 -0.53
C PRO A 291 18.04 0.19 -0.31
N GLY A 292 19.22 0.13 -0.92
CA GLY A 292 20.21 1.20 -0.93
C GLY A 292 20.93 1.38 0.42
N ALA A 293 20.64 2.48 1.11
CA ALA A 293 21.18 2.79 2.44
C ALA A 293 20.18 3.54 3.37
N VAL A 294 18.90 3.61 2.97
CA VAL A 294 17.90 4.51 3.58
C VAL A 294 16.47 3.98 3.59
N ASN A 295 16.17 2.91 2.84
CA ASN A 295 14.81 2.39 2.72
C ASN A 295 14.62 1.21 3.70
N ASP A 296 14.20 1.54 4.93
CA ASP A 296 13.52 0.61 5.84
C ASP A 296 12.15 0.32 5.23
N ALA A 297 12.03 -0.83 4.57
CA ALA A 297 10.91 -1.26 3.76
C ALA A 297 10.04 -2.29 4.50
N ASN A 298 10.66 -3.13 5.33
CA ASN A 298 9.95 -4.08 6.18
C ASN A 298 9.34 -3.42 7.45
N GLN A 299 9.66 -2.14 7.71
CA GLN A 299 9.18 -1.32 8.82
C GLN A 299 9.56 -1.85 10.23
N ASP A 300 10.65 -2.62 10.36
CA ASP A 300 11.15 -3.10 11.65
C ASP A 300 11.95 -2.04 12.45
N GLY A 301 12.29 -0.91 11.80
CA GLY A 301 13.06 0.19 12.39
C GLY A 301 14.56 0.12 12.12
N THR A 302 15.05 -0.91 11.43
CA THR A 302 16.47 -1.16 11.16
C THR A 302 16.71 -1.44 9.68
N PHE A 303 17.14 -0.43 8.92
CA PHE A 303 17.63 -0.63 7.56
C PHE A 303 18.69 -1.76 7.48
N ASP A 304 18.40 -2.75 6.63
CA ASP A 304 19.32 -3.80 6.20
C ASP A 304 18.96 -4.20 4.76
N GLY A 305 19.85 -3.87 3.83
CA GLY A 305 19.67 -4.09 2.38
C GLY A 305 19.58 -5.54 1.90
N SER A 306 19.42 -6.51 2.80
CA SER A 306 19.10 -7.92 2.50
C SER A 306 17.84 -8.45 3.22
N GLN A 307 17.32 -7.66 4.17
CA GLN A 307 16.09 -7.91 4.93
C GLN A 307 14.93 -7.07 4.37
N ASP A 308 15.23 -5.83 3.98
CA ASP A 308 14.34 -4.89 3.28
C ASP A 308 14.06 -5.26 1.82
N GLU A 309 14.82 -6.20 1.23
CA GLU A 309 14.49 -6.76 -0.08
C GLU A 309 13.05 -7.31 -0.09
N PHE A 310 12.24 -7.01 -1.11
CA PHE A 310 10.89 -7.56 -1.20
C PHE A 310 10.36 -7.85 -2.60
N VAL A 311 9.32 -8.69 -2.64
CA VAL A 311 8.46 -8.96 -3.79
C VAL A 311 7.00 -8.82 -3.36
N GLU A 312 6.25 -7.94 -4.01
CA GLU A 312 4.78 -7.87 -3.91
C GLU A 312 4.12 -8.68 -5.04
N ILE A 313 3.03 -9.38 -4.71
CA ILE A 313 2.07 -9.92 -5.67
C ILE A 313 0.67 -9.35 -5.42
N VAL A 314 -0.11 -9.15 -6.48
CA VAL A 314 -1.53 -8.75 -6.43
C VAL A 314 -2.40 -9.88 -6.98
N ASN A 315 -3.52 -10.15 -6.32
CA ASN A 315 -4.61 -10.96 -6.89
C ASN A 315 -5.44 -10.08 -7.82
N VAL A 316 -5.39 -10.37 -9.12
CA VAL A 316 -6.10 -9.59 -10.15
C VAL A 316 -7.33 -10.32 -10.68
N SER A 317 -7.59 -11.52 -10.16
CA SER A 317 -8.80 -12.29 -10.45
C SER A 317 -10.01 -11.74 -9.66
N ALA A 318 -11.22 -12.06 -10.14
CA ALA A 318 -12.46 -11.74 -9.43
C ALA A 318 -12.77 -12.70 -8.25
N SER A 319 -11.86 -13.60 -7.88
CA SER A 319 -12.04 -14.62 -6.84
C SER A 319 -11.06 -14.44 -5.69
N THR A 320 -11.43 -14.84 -4.47
CA THR A 320 -10.44 -15.06 -3.41
C THR A 320 -9.61 -16.30 -3.75
N LEU A 321 -8.28 -16.16 -3.75
CA LEU A 321 -7.35 -17.20 -4.15
C LEU A 321 -6.71 -17.87 -2.94
N LEU A 322 -6.69 -19.20 -2.96
CA LEU A 322 -6.00 -20.02 -1.98
C LEU A 322 -4.54 -20.15 -2.39
N LEU A 323 -3.65 -19.39 -1.74
CA LEU A 323 -2.21 -19.37 -2.02
C LEU A 323 -1.45 -20.59 -1.45
N SER A 324 -2.15 -21.62 -0.97
CA SER A 324 -1.53 -22.76 -0.29
C SER A 324 -0.47 -23.45 -1.15
N GLY A 325 0.79 -23.35 -0.74
CA GLY A 325 1.91 -23.93 -1.49
C GLY A 325 2.32 -23.16 -2.75
N VAL A 326 1.73 -22.01 -3.04
CA VAL A 326 2.23 -21.05 -4.05
C VAL A 326 3.63 -20.59 -3.66
N THR A 327 4.51 -20.37 -4.63
CA THR A 327 5.92 -20.08 -4.36
C THR A 327 6.45 -18.88 -5.11
N ILE A 328 7.25 -18.04 -4.45
CA ILE A 328 8.07 -17.00 -5.07
C ILE A 328 9.51 -17.50 -5.09
N SER A 329 10.18 -17.52 -6.25
CA SER A 329 11.58 -17.95 -6.39
C SER A 329 12.42 -17.00 -7.24
N GLU A 330 13.70 -16.85 -6.88
CA GLU A 330 14.72 -16.08 -7.62
C GLU A 330 15.70 -16.98 -8.40
N GLY A 331 16.51 -16.40 -9.30
CA GLY A 331 17.33 -17.11 -10.28
C GLY A 331 18.50 -17.93 -9.69
N GLY A 332 18.95 -17.59 -8.48
CA GLY A 332 19.88 -18.36 -7.65
C GLY A 332 19.26 -19.62 -7.01
N GLY A 333 17.93 -19.76 -7.03
CA GLY A 333 17.20 -20.98 -6.69
C GLY A 333 16.64 -21.06 -5.25
N LYS A 334 16.65 -19.97 -4.48
CA LYS A 334 15.87 -19.85 -3.24
C LYS A 334 14.39 -19.71 -3.56
N LYS A 335 13.54 -20.05 -2.58
CA LYS A 335 12.10 -20.17 -2.79
C LYS A 335 11.31 -19.94 -1.50
N PHE A 336 10.60 -18.81 -1.42
CA PHE A 336 9.54 -18.62 -0.44
C PHE A 336 8.32 -19.47 -0.84
N THR A 337 7.54 -19.94 0.14
CA THR A 337 6.32 -20.70 -0.08
C THR A 337 5.23 -20.16 0.84
N PHE A 338 4.10 -19.73 0.28
CA PHE A 338 2.97 -19.24 1.06
C PHE A 338 2.39 -20.37 1.93
N PRO A 339 2.07 -20.10 3.22
CA PRO A 339 1.48 -21.09 4.13
C PRO A 339 0.20 -21.75 3.61
N ALA A 340 -0.15 -22.90 4.20
CA ALA A 340 -1.45 -23.50 3.95
C ALA A 340 -2.56 -22.64 4.56
N GLY A 341 -3.71 -22.55 3.89
CA GLY A 341 -4.82 -21.69 4.29
C GLY A 341 -4.63 -20.19 4.03
N THR A 342 -3.51 -19.75 3.43
CA THR A 342 -3.37 -18.34 3.01
C THR A 342 -4.39 -18.01 1.93
N CYS A 343 -5.26 -17.03 2.22
CA CYS A 343 -6.33 -16.55 1.35
C CYS A 343 -6.06 -15.10 0.95
N LEU A 344 -5.89 -14.83 -0.35
CA LEU A 344 -5.75 -13.48 -0.87
C LEU A 344 -7.04 -13.08 -1.59
N GLU A 345 -7.78 -12.10 -1.05
CA GLU A 345 -9.06 -11.66 -1.66
C GLU A 345 -8.84 -11.01 -3.04
N ALA A 346 -9.90 -10.98 -3.85
CA ALA A 346 -9.89 -10.30 -5.15
C ALA A 346 -9.42 -8.84 -5.01
N GLY A 347 -8.43 -8.43 -5.81
CA GLY A 347 -7.88 -7.08 -5.81
C GLY A 347 -6.93 -6.73 -4.67
N ARG A 348 -6.60 -7.65 -3.74
CA ARG A 348 -5.65 -7.43 -2.64
C ARG A 348 -4.22 -7.80 -3.03
N SER A 349 -3.23 -7.26 -2.33
CA SER A 349 -1.82 -7.64 -2.46
C SER A 349 -1.25 -8.43 -1.27
N ALA A 350 -0.14 -9.10 -1.51
CA ALA A 350 0.68 -9.78 -0.52
C ALA A 350 2.16 -9.49 -0.77
N VAL A 351 2.89 -9.13 0.28
CA VAL A 351 4.31 -8.74 0.20
C VAL A 351 5.17 -9.78 0.93
N MET A 352 6.27 -10.17 0.30
CA MET A 352 7.27 -11.08 0.86
C MET A 352 8.60 -10.35 0.97
N PHE A 353 9.02 -10.07 2.20
CA PHE A 353 10.28 -9.44 2.57
C PHE A 353 11.38 -10.49 2.85
N GLY A 354 12.66 -10.09 2.82
CA GLY A 354 13.76 -10.93 3.29
C GLY A 354 13.57 -11.38 4.74
N THR A 355 13.22 -10.44 5.62
CA THR A 355 12.67 -10.74 6.96
C THR A 355 11.50 -9.82 7.26
N TYR A 356 10.57 -10.29 8.11
CA TYR A 356 9.41 -9.53 8.51
C TYR A 356 9.15 -9.74 10.01
N ALA A 357 9.15 -8.64 10.77
CA ALA A 357 9.04 -8.67 12.23
C ALA A 357 7.59 -8.63 12.75
N GLY A 358 6.58 -8.67 11.87
CA GLY A 358 5.16 -8.64 12.25
C GLY A 358 4.60 -7.24 12.56
N GLY A 359 5.32 -6.17 12.21
CA GLY A 359 4.90 -4.78 12.39
C GLY A 359 5.06 -3.95 11.12
N GLY A 360 4.42 -2.77 11.08
CA GLY A 360 4.34 -1.89 9.90
C GLY A 360 2.91 -1.75 9.37
N ASP A 361 2.66 -0.73 8.56
CA ASP A 361 1.36 -0.50 7.91
C ASP A 361 1.47 -0.61 6.38
N PHE A 362 1.11 -1.79 5.88
CA PHE A 362 1.11 -2.17 4.47
C PHE A 362 -0.29 -2.10 3.85
N GLY A 363 -1.17 -1.18 4.30
CA GLY A 363 -2.43 -0.89 3.62
C GLY A 363 -3.44 -2.04 3.57
N GLY A 364 -3.33 -3.02 4.47
CA GLY A 364 -4.17 -4.23 4.49
C GLY A 364 -3.66 -5.39 3.61
N ALA A 365 -2.46 -5.27 3.02
CA ALA A 365 -1.81 -6.38 2.34
C ALA A 365 -1.32 -7.47 3.32
N LEU A 366 -1.21 -8.70 2.83
CA LEU A 366 -0.64 -9.81 3.61
C LEU A 366 0.89 -9.77 3.58
N ALA A 367 1.52 -9.41 4.70
CA ALA A 367 2.99 -9.31 4.81
C ALA A 367 3.62 -10.61 5.36
N PHE A 368 4.71 -11.05 4.73
CA PHE A 368 5.46 -12.27 5.05
C PHE A 368 6.97 -12.02 5.03
N GLY A 369 7.73 -12.85 5.75
CA GLY A 369 9.20 -12.85 5.73
C GLY A 369 9.77 -14.18 5.25
N TYR A 370 10.86 -14.15 4.49
CA TYR A 370 11.63 -15.35 4.12
C TYR A 370 12.51 -15.89 5.26
N ASN A 371 12.69 -15.11 6.34
CA ASN A 371 13.53 -15.42 7.50
C ASN A 371 15.02 -15.66 7.15
N GLY A 372 15.52 -14.82 6.24
CA GLY A 372 16.93 -14.73 5.85
C GLY A 372 17.08 -13.93 4.56
N THR A 373 18.30 -13.76 4.05
CA THR A 373 18.52 -13.07 2.77
C THR A 373 17.83 -13.80 1.61
N PHE A 374 16.74 -13.25 1.07
CA PHE A 374 16.14 -13.75 -0.18
C PHE A 374 17.11 -13.54 -1.36
N GLY A 375 17.91 -12.47 -1.34
CA GLY A 375 19.06 -12.23 -2.21
C GLY A 375 18.70 -11.94 -3.65
N LEU A 376 17.72 -11.05 -3.85
CA LEU A 376 17.42 -10.42 -5.13
C LEU A 376 18.68 -9.71 -5.66
N ASN A 377 19.17 -10.10 -6.83
CA ASN A 377 20.41 -9.51 -7.36
C ASN A 377 20.15 -8.11 -7.95
N ASN A 378 20.70 -7.02 -7.37
CA ASN A 378 20.49 -5.64 -7.85
C ASN A 378 20.67 -5.48 -9.38
N GLY A 379 21.73 -6.09 -9.92
CA GLY A 379 22.10 -6.00 -11.34
C GLY A 379 21.15 -6.70 -12.31
N GLY A 380 20.14 -7.41 -11.80
CA GLY A 380 19.11 -8.12 -12.57
C GLY A 380 18.93 -9.56 -12.14
N ASP A 381 17.68 -9.99 -12.05
CA ASP A 381 17.27 -11.34 -11.65
C ASP A 381 15.96 -11.74 -12.35
N THR A 382 15.45 -12.94 -12.10
CA THR A 382 14.13 -13.39 -12.55
C THR A 382 13.33 -13.95 -11.38
N VAL A 383 12.34 -13.17 -10.95
CA VAL A 383 11.35 -13.58 -9.95
C VAL A 383 10.25 -14.36 -10.64
N VAL A 384 9.94 -15.56 -10.12
CA VAL A 384 8.91 -16.45 -10.67
C VAL A 384 7.90 -16.81 -9.58
N VAL A 385 6.62 -16.58 -9.84
CA VAL A 385 5.50 -17.09 -9.03
C VAL A 385 5.03 -18.41 -9.61
N LYS A 386 4.79 -19.41 -8.77
CA LYS A 386 4.31 -20.74 -9.19
C LYS A 386 3.20 -21.28 -8.31
N ASP A 387 2.31 -22.08 -8.89
CA ASP A 387 1.31 -22.86 -8.15
C ASP A 387 1.97 -23.99 -7.32
N GLY A 388 1.17 -24.64 -6.46
CA GLY A 388 1.62 -25.78 -5.65
C GLY A 388 2.00 -27.04 -6.44
N ALA A 389 1.71 -27.10 -7.76
CA ALA A 389 2.13 -28.17 -8.66
C ALA A 389 3.43 -27.83 -9.43
N GLY A 390 3.91 -26.58 -9.34
CA GLY A 390 5.12 -26.08 -9.99
C GLY A 390 4.90 -25.39 -11.35
N THR A 391 3.64 -25.14 -11.76
CA THR A 391 3.31 -24.34 -12.94
C THR A 391 3.61 -22.86 -12.68
N THR A 392 4.23 -22.15 -13.63
CA THR A 392 4.40 -20.69 -13.53
C THR A 392 3.06 -19.97 -13.64
N ILE A 393 2.82 -19.04 -12.72
CA ILE A 393 1.65 -18.15 -12.71
C ILE A 393 2.00 -16.79 -13.35
N ASP A 394 3.08 -16.15 -12.86
CA ASP A 394 3.71 -14.94 -13.41
C ASP A 394 5.24 -15.04 -13.28
N SER A 395 5.98 -14.28 -14.09
CA SER A 395 7.44 -14.30 -14.13
C SER A 395 8.00 -12.97 -14.63
N VAL A 396 8.70 -12.24 -13.76
CA VAL A 396 9.31 -10.94 -14.06
C VAL A 396 10.83 -11.07 -14.05
N THR A 397 11.45 -10.80 -15.20
CA THR A 397 12.90 -10.57 -15.30
C THR A 397 13.16 -9.08 -15.25
N TYR A 398 13.94 -8.62 -14.25
CA TYR A 398 14.38 -7.23 -14.15
C TYR A 398 15.89 -7.13 -14.42
N GLY A 399 16.38 -5.92 -14.72
CA GLY A 399 17.79 -5.62 -14.92
C GLY A 399 18.31 -4.60 -13.90
N GLY A 400 19.53 -4.09 -14.12
CA GLY A 400 20.17 -3.07 -13.27
C GLY A 400 19.45 -1.71 -13.16
N ASP A 401 18.22 -1.59 -13.67
CA ASP A 401 17.32 -0.51 -13.29
C ASP A 401 16.79 -0.65 -11.85
N ALA A 402 16.88 -1.85 -11.27
CA ALA A 402 16.63 -2.13 -9.86
C ALA A 402 17.87 -1.92 -8.94
N ASP A 403 19.00 -1.43 -9.48
CA ASP A 403 20.19 -0.99 -8.73
C ASP A 403 20.15 0.55 -8.65
N SER A 404 19.34 1.10 -7.74
CA SER A 404 18.87 2.51 -7.80
C SER A 404 18.26 3.10 -6.50
N ASP A 405 18.60 2.54 -5.33
CA ASP A 405 18.08 2.91 -4.01
C ASP A 405 16.52 2.96 -3.95
N GLN A 406 15.83 2.12 -4.71
CA GLN A 406 14.36 2.14 -4.87
C GLN A 406 13.85 0.85 -5.54
N SER A 407 12.55 0.60 -5.46
CA SER A 407 11.92 -0.54 -6.11
C SER A 407 11.69 -0.30 -7.61
N VAL A 408 11.51 -1.40 -8.34
CA VAL A 408 10.84 -1.40 -9.63
C VAL A 408 9.40 -1.91 -9.44
N THR A 409 8.43 -1.20 -9.99
CA THR A 409 7.00 -1.54 -9.91
C THR A 409 6.37 -1.52 -11.30
N ARG A 410 5.23 -2.19 -11.49
CA ARG A 410 4.45 -2.08 -12.72
C ARG A 410 3.97 -0.64 -12.90
N ALA A 411 4.16 -0.06 -14.09
CA ALA A 411 3.71 1.31 -14.40
C ALA A 411 2.19 1.54 -14.23
N VAL A 412 1.40 0.47 -14.13
CA VAL A 412 0.01 0.44 -13.64
C VAL A 412 -0.12 -0.72 -12.66
N ASP A 413 -0.56 -0.45 -11.43
CA ASP A 413 -0.74 -1.47 -10.39
C ASP A 413 -1.67 -2.60 -10.83
N GLY A 414 -1.22 -3.85 -10.66
CA GLY A 414 -1.98 -5.05 -11.01
C GLY A 414 -2.09 -5.38 -12.52
N ASP A 415 -1.66 -4.51 -13.45
CA ASP A 415 -1.75 -4.85 -14.88
C ASP A 415 -0.60 -5.81 -15.29
N ILE A 416 -0.92 -7.09 -15.53
CA ILE A 416 0.04 -8.09 -16.00
C ILE A 416 0.73 -7.71 -17.33
N ALA A 417 0.09 -6.88 -18.16
CA ALA A 417 0.66 -6.37 -19.41
C ALA A 417 1.53 -5.12 -19.23
N SER A 418 1.43 -4.43 -18.08
CA SER A 418 2.25 -3.25 -17.78
C SER A 418 3.72 -3.62 -17.63
N VAL A 419 4.58 -2.81 -18.23
CA VAL A 419 6.04 -2.87 -18.00
C VAL A 419 6.39 -2.49 -16.56
N PHE A 420 7.54 -2.97 -16.09
CA PHE A 420 8.17 -2.48 -14.86
C PHE A 420 8.92 -1.18 -15.11
N VAL A 421 8.79 -0.22 -14.20
CA VAL A 421 9.47 1.07 -14.14
C VAL A 421 10.02 1.29 -12.74
N LYS A 422 10.96 2.23 -12.56
CA LYS A 422 11.41 2.61 -11.21
C LYS A 422 10.28 3.31 -10.48
N HIS A 423 10.05 3.02 -9.21
CA HIS A 423 8.87 3.49 -8.48
C HIS A 423 8.73 5.02 -8.45
N THR A 424 9.83 5.76 -8.37
CA THR A 424 9.81 7.25 -8.43
C THR A 424 9.31 7.82 -9.76
N LEU A 425 9.18 6.99 -10.81
CA LEU A 425 8.68 7.32 -12.15
C LEU A 425 7.28 6.74 -12.41
N ALA A 426 6.74 5.97 -11.46
CA ALA A 426 5.46 5.27 -11.59
C ALA A 426 4.29 6.24 -11.33
N ALA A 427 3.12 5.96 -11.93
CA ALA A 427 2.03 6.93 -11.99
C ALA A 427 1.32 7.07 -10.64
N GLY A 428 1.20 8.30 -10.14
CA GLY A 428 0.64 8.57 -8.81
C GLY A 428 1.62 8.37 -7.65
N SER A 429 2.83 7.84 -7.88
CA SER A 429 3.89 7.64 -6.87
C SER A 429 4.23 8.85 -6.00
N GLY A 430 3.98 10.07 -6.49
CA GLY A 430 4.39 11.31 -5.83
C GLY A 430 5.92 11.46 -5.68
N GLY A 431 6.72 10.62 -6.38
CA GLY A 431 8.16 10.52 -6.18
C GLY A 431 8.59 9.66 -4.98
N THR A 432 7.71 8.82 -4.43
CA THR A 432 8.08 7.78 -3.45
C THR A 432 8.96 6.70 -4.09
N ARG A 433 9.82 6.07 -3.27
CA ARG A 433 10.82 5.07 -3.71
C ARG A 433 10.29 3.64 -3.74
N MET A 434 9.14 3.40 -3.12
CA MET A 434 8.48 2.11 -2.99
C MET A 434 7.08 2.31 -2.39
N SER A 435 6.17 1.35 -2.56
CA SER A 435 4.86 1.34 -1.89
C SER A 435 4.42 -0.05 -1.41
N PRO A 436 5.23 -0.81 -0.64
CA PRO A 436 4.89 -2.19 -0.27
C PRO A 436 3.50 -2.31 0.38
N GLY A 437 2.65 -3.17 -0.20
CA GLY A 437 1.28 -3.42 0.24
C GLY A 437 0.25 -2.38 -0.23
N ARG A 438 0.70 -1.41 -1.03
CA ARG A 438 -0.07 -0.25 -1.44
C ARG A 438 0.11 -0.04 -2.93
N CYS A 439 -0.92 0.52 -3.53
CA CYS A 439 -0.79 1.07 -4.86
C CYS A 439 0.23 2.22 -4.84
N GLN A 440 0.79 2.57 -6.00
CA GLN A 440 1.76 3.65 -6.17
C GLN A 440 1.30 4.97 -5.53
N SER A 441 -0.02 5.24 -5.55
CA SER A 441 -0.67 6.39 -4.93
C SER A 441 -0.64 6.42 -3.38
N GLY A 442 -0.05 5.41 -2.72
CA GLY A 442 -0.02 5.22 -1.27
C GLY A 442 -1.32 4.68 -0.66
N LYS A 443 -2.35 4.47 -1.49
CA LYS A 443 -3.64 3.89 -1.07
C LYS A 443 -3.56 2.38 -0.94
N ALA A 444 -4.47 1.80 -0.16
CA ALA A 444 -4.64 0.36 -0.04
C ALA A 444 -5.04 -0.28 -1.39
N PHE A 445 -4.66 -1.54 -1.61
CA PHE A 445 -5.21 -2.38 -2.68
C PHE A 445 -6.64 -2.85 -2.32
N PRO A 446 -7.63 -2.81 -3.22
CA PRO A 446 -7.60 -2.40 -4.64
C PRO A 446 -7.85 -0.90 -4.87
N ASP A 447 -8.01 -0.09 -3.82
CA ASP A 447 -8.43 1.32 -3.86
C ASP A 447 -7.38 2.30 -4.41
N CYS A 448 -6.50 1.86 -5.33
CA CYS A 448 -5.47 2.66 -6.01
C CYS A 448 -6.03 3.99 -6.52
N GLY A 449 -7.24 3.89 -7.11
CA GLY A 449 -8.18 4.95 -7.41
C GLY A 449 -7.73 5.94 -8.48
N GLU A 450 -8.70 6.55 -9.15
CA GLU A 450 -8.44 7.66 -10.05
C GLU A 450 -7.84 8.88 -9.32
N PRO A 451 -7.19 9.80 -10.06
CA PRO A 451 -6.75 11.09 -9.53
C PRO A 451 -7.91 11.94 -9.01
N PRO A 452 -7.67 12.90 -8.08
CA PRO A 452 -8.72 13.74 -7.53
C PRO A 452 -9.38 14.65 -8.58
N VAL A 453 -10.71 14.61 -8.66
CA VAL A 453 -11.51 15.58 -9.42
C VAL A 453 -11.56 16.91 -8.66
N GLU A 454 -10.99 17.98 -9.22
CA GLU A 454 -11.24 19.34 -8.70
C GLU A 454 -12.67 19.77 -9.05
N GLY A 455 -13.53 19.87 -8.03
CA GLY A 455 -14.93 20.27 -8.20
C GLY A 455 -15.09 21.75 -8.52
N THR A 456 -15.81 22.07 -9.58
CA THR A 456 -16.21 23.45 -9.90
C THR A 456 -17.31 23.94 -8.97
N GLY A 457 -17.11 25.11 -8.35
CA GLY A 457 -18.13 25.78 -7.55
C GLY A 457 -19.16 26.47 -8.46
N ASP A 458 -20.35 25.90 -8.57
CA ASP A 458 -21.40 26.42 -9.46
C ASP A 458 -22.01 27.74 -8.94
N VAL A 459 -22.14 28.72 -9.84
CA VAL A 459 -22.67 30.07 -9.55
C VAL A 459 -24.05 30.19 -10.17
N VAL A 460 -25.06 29.81 -9.39
CA VAL A 460 -26.46 29.89 -9.80
C VAL A 460 -26.93 31.37 -9.84
N GLU A 461 -27.03 31.95 -11.03
CA GLU A 461 -27.86 33.15 -11.23
C GLU A 461 -29.35 32.79 -11.36
N ASP A 462 -30.19 33.55 -10.66
CA ASP A 462 -31.64 33.42 -10.65
C ASP A 462 -32.28 33.93 -11.95
N THR A 463 -33.24 33.20 -12.51
CA THR A 463 -34.45 33.86 -13.01
C THR A 463 -35.70 32.98 -12.97
N SER A 464 -36.44 33.07 -11.86
CA SER A 464 -37.92 33.03 -11.78
C SER A 464 -38.67 31.86 -12.47
N GLY A 465 -39.22 30.96 -11.65
CA GLY A 465 -39.99 29.80 -12.12
C GLY A 465 -41.50 30.00 -12.37
N ASP A 466 -42.21 28.87 -12.34
CA ASP A 466 -43.54 28.73 -11.72
C ASP A 466 -43.74 27.24 -11.32
N ALA A 467 -44.67 26.95 -10.41
CA ALA A 467 -44.78 25.64 -9.76
C ALA A 467 -46.05 24.86 -10.15
N VAL A 468 -45.89 23.66 -10.73
CA VAL A 468 -46.97 22.67 -10.91
C VAL A 468 -46.51 21.28 -10.47
N THR A 469 -47.44 20.51 -9.90
CA THR A 469 -47.23 19.23 -9.22
C THR A 469 -46.85 18.04 -10.12
N PRO A 470 -46.18 17.00 -9.58
CA PRO A 470 -45.82 15.81 -10.34
C PRO A 470 -47.04 15.01 -10.79
N THR A 471 -46.92 14.32 -11.92
CA THR A 471 -47.89 13.30 -12.37
C THR A 471 -47.14 12.02 -12.74
N ASP A 472 -47.56 10.93 -12.10
CA ASP A 472 -47.19 9.54 -12.40
C ASP A 472 -47.35 9.20 -13.89
N THR A 473 -46.39 8.48 -14.46
CA THR A 473 -46.63 7.64 -15.65
C THR A 473 -45.76 6.39 -15.57
N THR A 474 -46.34 5.31 -15.06
CA THR A 474 -45.76 3.97 -15.03
C THR A 474 -45.24 3.52 -16.40
N ALA A 475 -43.97 3.13 -16.47
CA ALA A 475 -43.41 2.29 -17.53
C ALA A 475 -42.65 1.12 -16.90
N THR A 476 -43.32 -0.01 -16.71
CA THR A 476 -42.68 -1.27 -16.32
C THR A 476 -42.08 -1.93 -17.56
N ASP A 477 -40.77 -2.15 -17.56
CA ASP A 477 -40.17 -3.33 -18.16
C ASP A 477 -39.24 -4.01 -17.15
N THR A 478 -38.99 -5.31 -17.32
CA THR A 478 -38.37 -6.18 -16.31
C THR A 478 -37.08 -6.78 -16.82
N ALA A 479 -35.95 -6.20 -16.42
CA ALA A 479 -34.63 -6.81 -16.56
C ALA A 479 -34.07 -7.12 -15.17
N THR A 480 -33.64 -8.35 -14.95
CA THR A 480 -32.95 -8.79 -13.74
C THR A 480 -31.51 -8.30 -13.76
N ALA A 481 -31.13 -7.49 -12.78
CA ALA A 481 -29.75 -7.08 -12.57
C ALA A 481 -28.96 -8.18 -11.83
N ASP A 482 -28.58 -9.22 -12.57
CA ASP A 482 -27.41 -10.04 -12.26
C ASP A 482 -26.22 -9.50 -13.07
N GLU A 483 -25.01 -9.58 -12.51
CA GLU A 483 -23.71 -9.57 -13.22
C GLU A 483 -23.38 -8.38 -14.16
N VAL A 484 -22.98 -7.23 -13.60
CA VAL A 484 -21.81 -6.49 -14.11
C VAL A 484 -21.06 -5.74 -13.00
N GLY A 485 -19.72 -5.74 -13.06
CA GLY A 485 -18.85 -4.83 -12.29
C GLY A 485 -18.81 -3.41 -12.89
N PRO A 486 -17.86 -2.55 -12.50
CA PRO A 486 -17.75 -1.18 -13.05
C PRO A 486 -17.54 -1.20 -14.56
N THR A 487 -18.53 -0.75 -15.31
CA THR A 487 -18.56 -0.80 -16.77
C THR A 487 -17.94 0.44 -17.39
N CYS A 488 -17.09 0.26 -18.42
CA CYS A 488 -16.96 1.27 -19.46
C CYS A 488 -18.35 1.59 -20.05
N GLY A 489 -18.58 2.84 -20.43
CA GLY A 489 -19.89 3.30 -20.89
C GLY A 489 -20.30 2.78 -22.28
N PRO A 490 -21.28 3.42 -22.93
CA PRO A 490 -21.89 2.89 -24.16
C PRO A 490 -20.89 2.75 -25.31
N ALA A 491 -21.24 1.94 -26.31
CA ALA A 491 -20.49 1.88 -27.56
C ALA A 491 -20.62 3.22 -28.31
N ALA A 492 -19.51 3.73 -28.84
CA ALA A 492 -19.43 5.05 -29.47
C ALA A 492 -20.42 5.23 -30.64
N GLY A 493 -21.22 6.29 -30.58
CA GLY A 493 -22.14 6.74 -31.61
C GLY A 493 -21.77 8.10 -32.21
N VAL A 494 -22.61 8.59 -33.14
CA VAL A 494 -22.34 9.81 -33.93
C VAL A 494 -22.33 11.04 -33.02
N GLY A 495 -21.15 11.61 -32.82
CA GLY A 495 -20.91 12.75 -31.92
C GLY A 495 -20.07 12.41 -30.68
N ASP A 496 -19.78 11.13 -30.43
CA ASP A 496 -19.02 10.69 -29.24
C ASP A 496 -17.49 10.65 -29.45
N LEU A 497 -17.01 10.62 -30.70
CA LEU A 497 -15.59 10.57 -31.06
C LEU A 497 -15.28 11.46 -32.27
N VAL A 498 -14.10 12.09 -32.27
CA VAL A 498 -13.55 12.85 -33.40
C VAL A 498 -12.09 12.48 -33.68
N LEU A 499 -11.68 12.50 -34.95
CA LEU A 499 -10.27 12.52 -35.35
C LEU A 499 -9.72 13.92 -35.05
N ASN A 500 -8.60 14.05 -34.34
CA ASN A 500 -8.15 15.35 -33.85
C ASN A 500 -6.79 15.81 -34.42
N GLU A 501 -5.76 14.97 -34.32
CA GLU A 501 -4.46 15.14 -34.98
C GLU A 501 -4.13 13.97 -35.93
N VAL A 502 -3.46 14.23 -37.05
CA VAL A 502 -3.01 13.22 -38.03
C VAL A 502 -1.59 13.51 -38.52
N GLY A 503 -0.66 12.58 -38.24
CA GLY A 503 0.75 12.63 -38.65
C GLY A 503 1.03 11.81 -39.91
N LEU A 504 1.08 12.49 -41.06
CA LEU A 504 1.24 11.85 -42.39
C LEU A 504 2.69 11.75 -42.90
N ASN A 505 3.65 12.44 -42.27
CA ASN A 505 5.06 12.42 -42.70
C ASN A 505 5.98 12.82 -41.54
N PRO A 506 6.47 11.84 -40.76
CA PRO A 506 7.41 12.06 -39.66
C PRO A 506 8.72 12.73 -40.11
N ASN A 507 9.18 12.51 -41.35
CA ASN A 507 10.40 13.08 -41.90
C ASN A 507 11.66 12.87 -41.03
N GLY A 508 11.77 11.70 -40.39
CA GLY A 508 12.85 11.37 -39.45
C GLY A 508 12.70 12.00 -38.06
N LEU A 509 11.50 12.48 -37.71
CA LEU A 509 11.08 12.63 -36.32
C LEU A 509 10.63 11.28 -35.75
N ASP A 510 10.82 11.14 -34.44
CA ASP A 510 10.41 10.02 -33.61
C ASP A 510 9.20 10.51 -32.81
N TRP A 511 7.99 10.18 -33.27
CA TRP A 511 6.69 10.56 -32.68
C TRP A 511 6.11 9.43 -31.83
N ASN A 512 6.51 8.18 -32.05
CA ASN A 512 6.15 7.03 -31.21
C ASN A 512 7.11 6.83 -30.02
N GLN A 513 8.22 7.57 -30.00
CA GLN A 513 9.29 7.59 -28.99
C GLN A 513 9.90 6.21 -28.70
N ASP A 514 9.93 5.31 -29.68
CA ASP A 514 10.57 3.98 -29.56
C ASP A 514 12.10 4.04 -29.68
N GLY A 515 12.65 5.22 -29.99
CA GLY A 515 14.07 5.50 -30.17
C GLY A 515 14.55 5.33 -31.62
N THR A 516 13.66 4.99 -32.56
CA THR A 516 14.01 4.62 -33.94
C THR A 516 13.18 5.41 -34.99
N PRO A 517 13.47 6.71 -35.21
CA PRO A 517 12.72 7.56 -36.14
C PRO A 517 12.52 6.93 -37.53
N ASN A 518 11.25 6.68 -37.88
CA ASN A 518 10.85 5.84 -39.00
C ASN A 518 9.54 6.35 -39.63
N ASN A 519 9.68 6.83 -40.87
CA ASN A 519 8.62 7.46 -41.67
C ASN A 519 7.32 6.66 -41.90
N THR A 520 7.21 5.38 -41.53
CA THR A 520 5.95 4.61 -41.59
C THR A 520 5.57 3.95 -40.25
N GLN A 521 6.32 4.19 -39.18
CA GLN A 521 6.01 3.67 -37.84
C GLN A 521 5.58 4.79 -36.90
N ASP A 522 6.18 5.97 -37.09
CA ASP A 522 5.80 7.24 -36.44
C ASP A 522 4.57 7.91 -37.06
N GLU A 523 4.10 7.47 -38.24
CA GLU A 523 2.81 7.90 -38.80
C GLU A 523 1.68 7.59 -37.81
N PHE A 524 0.80 8.55 -37.53
CA PHE A 524 -0.20 8.38 -36.47
C PHE A 524 -1.54 9.08 -36.74
N VAL A 525 -2.54 8.63 -35.98
CA VAL A 525 -3.89 9.20 -35.92
C VAL A 525 -4.30 9.32 -34.46
N GLU A 526 -4.73 10.51 -34.05
CA GLU A 526 -5.31 10.78 -32.75
C GLU A 526 -6.85 10.81 -32.85
N VAL A 527 -7.52 10.14 -31.92
CA VAL A 527 -8.97 10.18 -31.73
C VAL A 527 -9.27 10.70 -30.32
N VAL A 528 -10.14 11.70 -30.21
CA VAL A 528 -10.55 12.31 -28.93
C VAL A 528 -12.02 12.00 -28.65
N SER A 529 -12.33 11.70 -27.39
CA SER A 529 -13.70 11.52 -26.91
C SER A 529 -14.40 12.87 -26.76
N THR A 530 -15.55 13.01 -27.43
CA THR A 530 -16.48 14.14 -27.25
C THR A 530 -17.75 13.72 -26.51
N ALA A 531 -17.80 12.47 -26.02
CA ALA A 531 -18.86 11.95 -25.16
C ALA A 531 -18.87 12.62 -23.78
N ALA A 532 -20.03 12.64 -23.13
CA ALA A 532 -20.21 13.20 -21.78
C ALA A 532 -19.79 12.25 -20.63
N GLY A 533 -19.16 11.12 -20.96
CA GLY A 533 -18.69 10.08 -20.03
C GLY A 533 -17.84 9.05 -20.77
N ALA A 534 -17.31 8.08 -20.03
CA ALA A 534 -16.60 6.90 -20.56
C ALA A 534 -17.27 6.29 -21.81
N ILE A 535 -16.51 5.99 -22.86
CA ILE A 535 -17.03 5.41 -24.11
C ILE A 535 -16.23 4.18 -24.53
N GLN A 536 -16.95 3.11 -24.91
CA GLN A 536 -16.34 1.84 -25.31
C GLN A 536 -15.97 1.87 -26.80
N LEU A 537 -14.68 1.73 -27.11
CA LEU A 537 -14.15 1.77 -28.47
C LEU A 537 -14.22 0.43 -29.23
N ALA A 538 -14.66 -0.65 -28.59
CA ALA A 538 -14.63 -2.00 -29.17
C ALA A 538 -15.30 -2.08 -30.56
N GLY A 539 -14.49 -2.33 -31.59
CA GLY A 539 -14.95 -2.47 -32.97
C GLY A 539 -15.07 -1.15 -33.76
N VAL A 540 -14.84 0.02 -33.14
CA VAL A 540 -14.64 1.32 -33.82
C VAL A 540 -13.44 1.21 -34.76
N LYS A 541 -13.46 1.90 -35.91
CA LYS A 541 -12.45 1.73 -36.97
C LYS A 541 -11.95 3.06 -37.51
N ILE A 542 -10.64 3.15 -37.71
CA ILE A 542 -10.00 4.18 -38.53
C ILE A 542 -9.77 3.54 -39.90
N GLN A 543 -10.57 3.92 -40.90
CA GLN A 543 -10.47 3.39 -42.26
C GLN A 543 -9.82 4.40 -43.21
N ASP A 544 -8.80 3.94 -43.92
CA ASP A 544 -8.14 4.61 -45.04
C ASP A 544 -8.91 4.41 -46.36
N LYS A 545 -8.77 5.38 -47.26
CA LYS A 545 -9.34 5.44 -48.60
C LYS A 545 -8.83 4.34 -49.57
N SER A 546 -7.66 3.74 -49.35
CA SER A 546 -7.22 2.55 -50.10
C SER A 546 -7.91 1.26 -49.63
N GLY A 547 -8.57 1.29 -48.47
CA GLY A 547 -9.35 0.21 -47.89
C GLY A 547 -8.69 -0.47 -46.68
N GLY A 548 -7.49 -0.03 -46.28
CA GLY A 548 -6.88 -0.43 -45.01
C GLY A 548 -7.70 0.09 -43.82
N ALA A 549 -7.72 -0.64 -42.71
CA ALA A 549 -8.37 -0.16 -41.50
C ALA A 549 -7.71 -0.70 -40.23
N PHE A 550 -7.53 0.18 -39.24
CA PHE A 550 -7.35 -0.22 -37.85
C PHE A 550 -8.73 -0.46 -37.22
N THR A 551 -8.84 -1.38 -36.28
CA THR A 551 -10.05 -1.63 -35.48
C THR A 551 -9.66 -1.66 -34.02
N PHE A 552 -10.28 -0.80 -33.21
CA PHE A 552 -9.98 -0.72 -31.78
C PHE A 552 -10.38 -2.01 -31.05
N PRO A 553 -9.55 -2.48 -30.10
CA PRO A 553 -9.87 -3.62 -29.23
C PRO A 553 -10.92 -3.21 -28.17
N ASN A 554 -11.17 -4.08 -27.19
CA ASN A 554 -11.84 -3.68 -25.96
C ASN A 554 -10.96 -2.63 -25.24
N LEU A 555 -11.30 -1.37 -25.42
CA LEU A 555 -10.63 -0.22 -24.84
C LEU A 555 -11.68 0.81 -24.44
N CYS A 556 -11.60 1.28 -23.20
CA CYS A 556 -12.38 2.41 -22.75
C CYS A 556 -11.61 3.70 -23.02
N LEU A 557 -12.34 4.78 -23.35
CA LEU A 557 -11.78 6.12 -23.45
C LEU A 557 -12.66 7.08 -22.64
N GLU A 558 -12.05 7.78 -21.69
CA GLU A 558 -12.77 8.70 -20.82
C GLU A 558 -13.18 10.00 -21.53
N ALA A 559 -14.16 10.68 -20.95
CA ALA A 559 -14.74 11.90 -21.51
C ALA A 559 -13.67 12.97 -21.76
N GLY A 560 -13.61 13.48 -22.99
CA GLY A 560 -12.67 14.54 -23.37
C GLY A 560 -11.22 14.10 -23.63
N ASN A 561 -10.87 12.83 -23.40
CA ASN A 561 -9.49 12.34 -23.49
C ASN A 561 -9.16 11.73 -24.86
N ALA A 562 -7.86 11.58 -25.14
CA ALA A 562 -7.34 11.11 -26.43
C ALA A 562 -6.85 9.65 -26.42
N VAL A 563 -6.88 9.02 -27.59
CA VAL A 563 -6.15 7.78 -27.92
C VAL A 563 -5.34 7.98 -29.20
N LEU A 564 -4.07 7.59 -29.17
CA LEU A 564 -3.20 7.58 -30.34
C LEU A 564 -3.19 6.21 -30.99
N VAL A 565 -3.10 6.17 -32.32
CA VAL A 565 -2.86 4.94 -33.09
C VAL A 565 -1.68 5.19 -34.04
N PHE A 566 -0.57 4.48 -33.84
CA PHE A 566 0.66 4.57 -34.63
C PHE A 566 0.73 3.47 -35.71
N GLY A 567 1.39 3.75 -36.83
CA GLY A 567 1.61 2.81 -37.93
C GLY A 567 2.46 1.60 -37.54
N GLY A 568 3.33 1.75 -36.54
CA GLY A 568 4.15 0.65 -36.05
C GLY A 568 5.11 1.07 -34.92
N GLY A 569 6.27 0.42 -34.89
CA GLY A 569 7.34 0.69 -33.92
C GLY A 569 7.85 -0.59 -33.24
N GLY A 570 8.84 -0.46 -32.37
CA GLY A 570 9.24 -1.48 -31.40
C GLY A 570 8.29 -1.47 -30.20
N THR A 571 8.62 -0.61 -29.23
CA THR A 571 7.85 -0.28 -28.04
C THR A 571 7.31 1.15 -28.16
N LEU A 572 5.99 1.31 -28.32
CA LEU A 572 5.36 2.63 -28.25
C LEU A 572 5.61 3.25 -26.87
N PHE A 573 5.67 4.58 -26.80
CA PHE A 573 5.72 5.28 -25.52
C PHE A 573 4.56 4.91 -24.59
N SER A 574 4.87 4.82 -23.29
CA SER A 574 3.90 4.47 -22.27
C SER A 574 2.84 5.56 -22.11
N VAL A 575 1.67 5.18 -21.59
CA VAL A 575 0.61 6.13 -21.22
C VAL A 575 1.09 7.14 -20.16
N SER A 576 2.14 6.82 -19.38
CA SER A 576 2.81 7.76 -18.45
C SER A 576 3.69 8.83 -19.11
N ALA A 577 3.98 8.70 -20.41
CA ALA A 577 4.55 9.76 -21.24
C ALA A 577 3.47 10.52 -22.05
N LEU A 578 2.19 10.17 -21.83
CA LEU A 578 1.03 11.01 -22.13
C LEU A 578 0.53 11.71 -20.85
N PRO A 579 -0.34 12.72 -20.97
CA PRO A 579 -1.15 13.20 -19.86
C PRO A 579 -2.03 12.10 -19.26
N ALA A 580 -2.25 12.18 -17.95
CA ALA A 580 -3.21 11.32 -17.25
C ALA A 580 -4.62 11.44 -17.86
N GLY A 581 -5.27 10.30 -18.09
CA GLY A 581 -6.61 10.21 -18.67
C GLY A 581 -6.64 9.79 -20.14
N ASN A 582 -5.57 10.03 -20.91
CA ASN A 582 -5.44 9.46 -22.26
C ASN A 582 -5.30 7.94 -22.20
N ALA A 583 -5.79 7.27 -23.25
CA ALA A 583 -5.60 5.83 -23.41
C ALA A 583 -4.20 5.50 -23.95
N ALA A 584 -3.69 4.31 -23.61
CA ALA A 584 -2.38 3.84 -24.06
C ALA A 584 -2.28 3.81 -25.60
N PRO A 585 -1.16 4.30 -26.20
CA PRO A 585 -0.97 4.28 -27.64
C PRO A 585 -1.16 2.90 -28.27
N GLN A 586 -1.94 2.85 -29.35
CA GLN A 586 -2.27 1.65 -30.10
C GLN A 586 -1.36 1.48 -31.32
N LYS A 587 -1.22 0.25 -31.81
CA LYS A 587 -0.32 -0.11 -32.91
C LYS A 587 -1.07 -0.70 -34.10
N GLY A 588 -0.71 -0.27 -35.30
CA GLY A 588 -1.27 -0.76 -36.56
C GLY A 588 -2.30 0.17 -37.18
N ALA A 589 -2.10 1.49 -37.10
CA ALA A 589 -2.81 2.45 -37.95
C ALA A 589 -2.78 2.00 -39.42
N PRO A 590 -3.82 2.27 -40.22
CA PRO A 590 -3.76 2.00 -41.66
C PRO A 590 -2.58 2.76 -42.28
N SER A 591 -1.95 2.19 -43.32
CA SER A 591 -0.78 2.80 -43.96
C SER A 591 -1.12 4.17 -44.54
N LEU A 592 -0.72 5.23 -43.84
CA LEU A 592 -1.02 6.59 -44.21
C LEU A 592 -0.21 6.97 -45.45
N ASN A 593 -0.79 7.81 -46.29
CA ASN A 593 -0.17 8.21 -47.53
C ASN A 593 0.18 9.70 -47.55
N ASN A 594 1.22 10.03 -48.31
CA ASN A 594 1.76 11.38 -48.38
C ASN A 594 1.03 12.29 -49.38
N THR A 595 0.04 11.80 -50.15
CA THR A 595 -0.57 12.54 -51.26
C THR A 595 -2.00 12.07 -51.55
N ASP A 596 -2.97 12.96 -51.33
CA ASP A 596 -4.41 12.73 -51.43
C ASP A 596 -5.01 11.76 -50.37
N GLU A 597 -4.45 11.77 -49.15
CA GLU A 597 -4.94 11.03 -47.98
C GLU A 597 -6.25 11.59 -47.42
N SER A 598 -7.16 10.70 -47.03
CA SER A 598 -8.40 11.00 -46.29
C SER A 598 -8.86 9.78 -45.50
N LEU A 599 -9.08 9.95 -44.19
CA LEU A 599 -9.50 8.88 -43.27
C LEU A 599 -10.97 9.03 -42.89
N THR A 600 -11.62 7.91 -42.56
CA THR A 600 -12.98 7.87 -42.01
C THR A 600 -12.98 7.14 -40.68
N LEU A 601 -13.51 7.78 -39.63
CA LEU A 601 -13.77 7.14 -38.35
C LEU A 601 -15.17 6.52 -38.39
N LEU A 602 -15.27 5.21 -38.12
CA LEU A 602 -16.50 4.43 -38.18
C LEU A 602 -16.83 3.79 -36.82
N ASP A 603 -18.11 3.69 -36.49
CA ASP A 603 -18.56 2.88 -35.35
C ASP A 603 -18.42 1.36 -35.61
N ALA A 604 -18.76 0.56 -34.60
CA ALA A 604 -18.75 -0.90 -34.71
C ALA A 604 -19.70 -1.45 -35.79
N GLY A 605 -20.80 -0.75 -36.10
CA GLY A 605 -21.77 -1.07 -37.15
C GLY A 605 -21.37 -0.61 -38.55
N GLY A 606 -20.39 0.28 -38.67
CA GLY A 606 -19.92 0.87 -39.93
C GLY A 606 -20.58 2.20 -40.30
N ALA A 607 -21.25 2.90 -39.38
CA ALA A 607 -21.70 4.28 -39.60
C ALA A 607 -20.55 5.27 -39.35
N THR A 608 -20.51 6.37 -40.10
CA THR A 608 -19.46 7.39 -39.96
C THR A 608 -19.66 8.25 -38.73
N LEU A 609 -18.65 8.28 -37.87
CA LEU A 609 -18.54 9.18 -36.73
C LEU A 609 -17.94 10.53 -37.16
N ASP A 610 -16.82 10.48 -37.88
CA ASP A 610 -16.06 11.65 -38.33
C ASP A 610 -15.17 11.32 -39.55
N SER A 611 -14.55 12.33 -40.18
CA SER A 611 -13.63 12.12 -41.30
C SER A 611 -12.51 13.16 -41.37
N PHE A 612 -11.30 12.69 -41.66
CA PHE A 612 -10.17 13.51 -42.09
C PHE A 612 -10.30 13.76 -43.61
N PRO A 613 -10.49 15.02 -44.06
CA PRO A 613 -10.73 15.33 -45.47
C PRO A 613 -9.46 15.15 -46.31
N GLN A 614 -9.59 15.14 -47.64
CA GLN A 614 -8.43 14.97 -48.53
C GLN A 614 -7.33 16.02 -48.27
N ARG A 615 -6.11 15.56 -47.98
CA ARG A 615 -4.92 16.35 -47.68
C ARG A 615 -3.66 15.78 -48.34
N ASN A 616 -2.62 16.60 -48.38
CA ASN A 616 -1.25 16.21 -48.69
C ASN A 616 -0.40 16.39 -47.43
N ALA A 617 0.63 15.56 -47.26
CA ALA A 617 1.52 15.67 -46.12
C ALA A 617 2.45 16.89 -46.24
N THR A 618 2.86 17.45 -45.10
CA THR A 618 3.99 18.38 -44.99
C THR A 618 5.07 17.69 -44.17
N ALA A 619 6.32 17.71 -44.64
CA ALA A 619 7.41 16.96 -44.03
C ALA A 619 7.71 17.44 -42.61
N GLY A 620 7.50 16.57 -41.61
CA GLY A 620 7.69 16.85 -40.19
C GLY A 620 6.62 17.76 -39.58
N VAL A 621 5.43 17.88 -40.19
CA VAL A 621 4.31 18.69 -39.67
C VAL A 621 3.00 17.92 -39.81
N THR A 622 2.24 17.83 -38.71
CA THR A 622 0.94 17.16 -38.63
C THR A 622 -0.21 18.06 -39.11
N TRP A 623 -1.39 17.46 -39.26
CA TRP A 623 -2.66 18.19 -39.38
C TRP A 623 -3.43 18.09 -38.06
N VAL A 624 -3.89 19.21 -37.51
CA VAL A 624 -4.67 19.28 -36.26
C VAL A 624 -5.96 20.08 -36.47
N ARG A 625 -7.00 19.86 -35.66
CA ARG A 625 -8.19 20.70 -35.65
C ARG A 625 -7.93 22.04 -34.95
N ASP A 626 -8.27 23.13 -35.61
CA ASP A 626 -8.29 24.46 -35.00
C ASP A 626 -9.68 25.10 -35.12
N PRO A 627 -10.40 25.37 -34.01
CA PRO A 627 -10.09 24.96 -32.63
C PRO A 627 -10.11 23.44 -32.41
N GLU A 628 -9.54 22.98 -31.30
CA GLU A 628 -9.52 21.57 -30.88
C GLU A 628 -10.90 20.90 -30.89
N THR A 629 -10.95 19.61 -31.25
CA THR A 629 -12.12 18.71 -31.37
C THR A 629 -13.26 19.15 -32.31
N THR A 630 -13.43 20.45 -32.56
CA THR A 630 -14.61 21.04 -33.21
C THR A 630 -14.29 21.76 -34.52
N GLY A 631 -13.03 22.18 -34.69
CA GLY A 631 -12.57 22.99 -35.80
C GLY A 631 -12.24 22.20 -37.07
N SER A 632 -11.64 22.90 -38.03
CA SER A 632 -11.21 22.33 -39.31
C SER A 632 -9.72 21.99 -39.29
N PHE A 633 -9.33 20.91 -39.97
CA PHE A 633 -7.92 20.51 -40.07
C PHE A 633 -7.05 21.56 -40.78
N VAL A 634 -6.13 22.16 -40.01
CA VAL A 634 -5.03 23.03 -40.43
C VAL A 634 -3.68 22.32 -40.22
N LEU A 635 -2.59 22.87 -40.75
CA LEU A 635 -1.25 22.42 -40.34
C LEU A 635 -1.00 22.86 -38.90
N HIS A 636 -0.43 21.99 -38.07
CA HIS A 636 -0.26 22.25 -36.64
C HIS A 636 0.49 23.54 -36.33
N ASN A 637 1.57 23.83 -37.07
CA ASN A 637 2.33 25.08 -36.92
C ASN A 637 1.62 26.36 -37.39
N ALA A 638 0.39 26.23 -37.89
CA ALA A 638 -0.51 27.33 -38.25
C ALA A 638 -1.80 27.35 -37.40
N ALA A 639 -1.98 26.41 -36.46
CA ALA A 639 -3.10 26.43 -35.52
C ALA A 639 -2.95 27.56 -34.49
N THR A 640 -4.08 28.19 -34.14
CA THR A 640 -4.15 29.46 -33.40
C THR A 640 -3.46 29.41 -32.04
N THR A 641 -3.51 28.25 -31.36
CA THR A 641 -2.98 28.05 -30.00
C THR A 641 -1.59 27.41 -29.97
N ALA A 642 -1.08 26.91 -31.10
CA ALA A 642 0.06 25.99 -31.14
C ALA A 642 1.45 26.58 -30.87
N GLY A 643 1.57 27.90 -30.73
CA GLY A 643 2.87 28.58 -30.49
C GLY A 643 3.94 28.40 -31.57
N GLY A 644 3.63 27.73 -32.70
CA GLY A 644 4.58 27.32 -33.74
C GLY A 644 5.12 25.89 -33.60
N ALA A 645 4.61 25.08 -32.66
CA ALA A 645 4.88 23.65 -32.60
C ALA A 645 4.39 22.94 -33.89
N VAL A 646 5.02 21.83 -34.26
CA VAL A 646 4.76 21.12 -35.54
C VAL A 646 3.95 19.83 -35.40
N ALA A 647 3.75 19.36 -34.17
CA ALA A 647 2.96 18.21 -33.77
C ALA A 647 2.67 18.31 -32.26
N SER A 648 1.62 17.65 -31.77
CA SER A 648 1.33 17.50 -30.34
C SER A 648 0.75 16.12 -30.00
N PRO A 649 1.42 14.98 -30.29
CA PRO A 649 0.77 13.67 -30.23
C PRO A 649 0.27 13.33 -28.82
N GLY A 650 -1.06 13.28 -28.64
CA GLY A 650 -1.72 13.03 -27.36
C GLY A 650 -1.74 14.24 -26.41
N LEU A 651 -1.55 15.44 -26.96
CA LEU A 651 -1.66 16.73 -26.30
C LEU A 651 -2.57 17.64 -27.14
N CYS A 652 -3.25 18.58 -26.49
CA CYS A 652 -3.83 19.71 -27.20
C CYS A 652 -2.71 20.48 -27.93
N ALA A 653 -2.99 21.17 -29.04
CA ALA A 653 -1.97 21.83 -29.85
C ALA A 653 -1.12 22.88 -29.09
N ASN A 654 -1.66 23.45 -28.00
CA ASN A 654 -0.94 24.36 -27.10
C ASN A 654 0.08 23.67 -26.16
N GLY A 655 0.14 22.33 -26.16
CA GLY A 655 0.96 21.51 -25.27
C GLY A 655 0.29 21.14 -23.94
N ASN A 656 -0.99 21.47 -23.74
CA ASN A 656 -1.73 21.05 -22.55
C ASN A 656 -2.19 19.59 -22.65
N ALA A 657 -2.52 19.02 -21.50
CA ALA A 657 -3.29 17.79 -21.39
C ALA A 657 -4.69 17.92 -21.99
N PHE A 658 -5.19 16.89 -22.66
CA PHE A 658 -6.63 16.70 -22.81
C PHE A 658 -7.27 16.47 -21.42
N PRO A 659 -8.52 16.93 -21.17
CA PRO A 659 -9.37 17.76 -22.04
C PRO A 659 -9.07 19.27 -21.93
N SER A 660 -8.03 19.67 -21.21
CA SER A 660 -7.69 21.06 -20.82
C SER A 660 -7.09 21.92 -21.94
N CYS A 661 -7.72 21.94 -23.12
CA CYS A 661 -7.23 22.63 -24.32
C CYS A 661 -7.52 24.15 -24.40
N GLN A 662 -7.91 24.79 -23.29
CA GLN A 662 -8.23 26.23 -23.21
C GLN A 662 -7.01 27.07 -22.77
#